data_AF-A0A351FE61-F1
#
_entry.id   AF-A0A351FE61-F1
#
_cell.length_a   1.000
_cell.length_b   1.000
_cell.length_c   1.000
_cell.angle_alpha   90.00
_cell.angle_beta   90.00
_cell.angle_gamma   90.00
#
_symmetry.space_group_name_H-M   'P 1'
#
loop_
_entity.id
_entity.type
_entity.pdbx_description
1 polymer ?
#
loop_
_entity_poly.entity_id
_entity_poly.type
_entity_poly.pdbx_seq_one_letter_code
_entity_poly.pdbx_strand_id
1 'polypeptide(L)'
;MKACLTFLPGMLLVSLATNGSVDFNREVRPLLASKCYACHGPDEEGRKAKLRLDVREDALKNDVIVPGEIENSEFHYRIHSDDPEEIMPPPESHASLTKEEKELLDRWIKEGAEYAKHWAFEPPASGKVPEGKKGWIRNPIDAFISDNLSKNDLNPSEEADRYSLVRRLYLDLIGLPPTPEQADAFVFDHRPDAYERLVDQLLKSEHYGEKWGREWLDLARYADSNGYEKDRPRNIWPYRDWVIRALNADMPYDQFSIEQLAGDMLPDASDDQRIATGFHRNTQLNEEGGIDPLEFRFYAAVDRVATTGTVWMGLTTGCAQCHTHKYDPITHDEYFGLMSLLDNVDEPDLLLYTDEQVKAKAELENQIAQKITELQKNDDEFEDAFAKWHKSESEKATLWKTLLPTSMKSNLPKLEVMDDGSIYSSGDATKRDVYDLNFTIDHPITALRLEVLPDDRLPNRGPGRCYYEGRKGDFFLSEFTVKSKDQKFRISNPSSTYGKISIGSGASASNVSDGLGSSGWSTSGQEGKANHLVMPLQKPIPANTSFSIELLFERHFVASLGRFRISATSSANQPRVSKIGVEAEHILSLKETAKSRDLSALRSIYLEKVYLERQVPTHPATVQTNTRWIWNAKGNRPQETLYFSKQF
;
A
#
# COMPACT_ATOMS: atom_id res chain seq x y z
N MET A 1 69.55 4.65 17.69
CA MET A 1 69.52 3.87 16.43
C MET A 1 68.23 3.09 16.42
N LYS A 2 67.33 3.42 15.49
CA LYS A 2 66.01 2.80 15.33
C LYS A 2 66.19 1.46 14.61
N ALA A 3 65.78 0.35 15.21
CA ALA A 3 65.66 -0.93 14.51
C ALA A 3 64.19 -1.10 14.10
N CYS A 4 63.93 -0.91 12.82
CA CYS A 4 62.66 -1.24 12.18
C CYS A 4 62.67 -2.75 11.89
N LEU A 5 61.81 -3.53 12.56
CA LEU A 5 61.45 -4.87 12.10
C LEU A 5 60.21 -4.75 11.21
N THR A 6 60.43 -4.87 9.90
CA THR A 6 59.38 -5.10 8.90
C THR A 6 58.89 -6.54 9.02
N PHE A 7 57.68 -6.74 9.52
CA PHE A 7 56.93 -7.99 9.39
C PHE A 7 56.14 -7.91 8.07
N LEU A 8 56.54 -8.66 7.04
CA LEU A 8 55.67 -8.98 5.90
C LEU A 8 54.71 -10.10 6.35
N PRO A 9 53.38 -9.96 6.18
CA PRO A 9 52.51 -11.11 6.26
C PRO A 9 52.61 -11.86 4.91
N GLY A 10 53.33 -12.97 4.89
CA GLY A 10 53.21 -13.95 3.82
C GLY A 10 51.85 -14.62 3.92
N MET A 11 50.92 -14.23 3.05
CA MET A 11 49.63 -14.89 2.91
C MET A 11 49.89 -16.23 2.19
N LEU A 12 50.13 -17.29 2.95
CA LEU A 12 50.15 -18.66 2.42
C LEU A 12 48.70 -19.06 2.11
N LEU A 13 48.32 -18.99 0.83
CA LEU A 13 47.18 -19.73 0.31
C LEU A 13 47.54 -21.21 0.29
N VAL A 14 47.17 -21.93 1.35
CA VAL A 14 47.19 -23.40 1.34
C VAL A 14 46.01 -23.84 0.46
N SER A 15 46.31 -24.20 -0.79
CA SER A 15 45.37 -24.93 -1.64
C SER A 15 45.24 -26.35 -1.12
N LEU A 16 44.24 -26.58 -0.27
CA LEU A 16 43.78 -27.92 0.06
C LEU A 16 43.09 -28.48 -1.19
N ALA A 17 43.85 -29.20 -2.01
CA ALA A 17 43.30 -30.07 -3.04
C ALA A 17 42.45 -31.15 -2.36
N THR A 18 41.14 -30.90 -2.25
CA THR A 18 40.18 -31.90 -1.82
C THR A 18 40.06 -32.95 -2.91
N ASN A 19 40.29 -34.20 -2.56
CA ASN A 19 40.27 -35.38 -3.43
C ASN A 19 38.83 -35.78 -3.84
N GLY A 20 37.96 -34.81 -4.11
CA GLY A 20 36.56 -34.97 -4.50
C GLY A 20 36.32 -34.44 -5.92
N SER A 21 35.18 -34.81 -6.51
CA SER A 21 34.71 -34.25 -7.78
C SER A 21 34.57 -32.74 -7.70
N VAL A 22 34.79 -32.03 -8.81
CA VAL A 22 34.70 -30.57 -8.88
C VAL A 22 33.28 -30.11 -8.55
N ASP A 23 33.14 -29.22 -7.58
CA ASP A 23 31.86 -28.59 -7.23
C ASP A 23 31.61 -27.36 -8.09
N PHE A 24 30.60 -27.43 -8.98
CA PHE A 24 30.30 -26.33 -9.89
C PHE A 24 29.94 -25.03 -9.15
N ASN A 25 29.16 -25.09 -8.07
CA ASN A 25 28.69 -23.87 -7.39
C ASN A 25 29.78 -23.24 -6.52
N ARG A 26 30.63 -24.06 -5.89
CA ARG A 26 31.68 -23.58 -4.99
C ARG A 26 32.95 -23.18 -5.73
N GLU A 27 33.31 -23.88 -6.80
CA GLU A 27 34.64 -23.76 -7.43
C GLU A 27 34.56 -23.16 -8.84
N VAL A 28 33.64 -23.62 -9.70
CA VAL A 28 33.61 -23.22 -11.13
C VAL A 28 32.81 -21.94 -11.39
N ARG A 29 31.57 -21.88 -10.91
CA ARG A 29 30.67 -20.74 -11.16
C ARG A 29 31.25 -19.41 -10.67
N PRO A 30 31.85 -19.28 -9.47
CA PRO A 30 32.45 -18.01 -9.04
C PRO A 30 33.58 -17.55 -9.98
N LEU A 31 34.33 -18.50 -10.52
CA LEU A 31 35.40 -18.23 -11.48
C LEU A 31 34.85 -17.73 -12.82
N LEU A 32 33.85 -18.43 -13.37
CA LEU A 32 33.17 -18.00 -14.60
C LEU A 32 32.45 -16.65 -14.43
N ALA A 33 31.81 -16.42 -13.28
CA ALA A 33 31.12 -15.18 -12.98
C ALA A 33 32.09 -13.99 -12.89
N SER A 34 33.24 -14.17 -12.24
CA SER A 34 34.22 -13.10 -12.06
C SER A 34 35.04 -12.81 -13.33
N LYS A 35 35.23 -13.79 -14.23
CA LYS A 35 36.18 -13.65 -15.35
C LYS A 35 35.58 -13.80 -16.75
N CYS A 36 34.38 -14.38 -16.88
CA CYS A 36 33.81 -14.74 -18.18
C CYS A 36 32.44 -14.10 -18.45
N TYR A 37 31.54 -14.04 -17.46
CA TYR A 37 30.13 -13.63 -17.68
C TYR A 37 29.96 -12.17 -18.10
N ALA A 38 30.96 -11.31 -17.89
CA ALA A 38 30.91 -9.94 -18.40
C ALA A 38 30.77 -9.88 -19.93
N CYS A 39 31.37 -10.83 -20.67
CA CYS A 39 31.29 -10.92 -22.13
C CYS A 39 30.47 -12.13 -22.61
N HIS A 40 30.31 -13.17 -21.79
CA HIS A 40 29.66 -14.43 -22.16
C HIS A 40 28.58 -14.86 -21.15
N GLY A 41 27.89 -13.88 -20.56
CA GLY A 41 26.85 -14.08 -19.56
C GLY A 41 25.47 -13.54 -19.98
N PRO A 42 24.55 -13.31 -19.02
CA PRO A 42 23.15 -13.02 -19.31
C PRO A 42 22.88 -11.64 -19.90
N ASP A 43 23.77 -10.67 -19.71
CA ASP A 43 23.69 -9.35 -20.35
C ASP A 43 23.75 -9.47 -21.89
N GLU A 44 22.71 -9.02 -22.59
CA GLU A 44 22.59 -9.14 -24.05
C GLU A 44 23.45 -8.12 -24.80
N GLU A 45 23.55 -6.89 -24.29
CA GLU A 45 24.26 -5.80 -24.97
C GLU A 45 25.78 -6.01 -24.92
N GLY A 46 26.29 -6.54 -23.80
CA GLY A 46 27.70 -6.89 -23.61
C GLY A 46 28.11 -8.23 -24.23
N ARG A 47 27.17 -9.01 -24.78
CA ARG A 47 27.42 -10.42 -25.15
C ARG A 47 28.25 -10.56 -26.42
N LYS A 48 29.45 -11.12 -26.28
CA LYS A 48 30.31 -11.52 -27.40
C LYS A 48 29.95 -12.92 -27.90
N ALA A 49 30.06 -13.11 -29.22
CA ALA A 49 29.81 -14.38 -29.92
C ALA A 49 28.42 -15.02 -29.70
N LYS A 50 27.45 -14.28 -29.12
CA LYS A 50 26.14 -14.82 -28.69
C LYS A 50 26.26 -16.03 -27.76
N LEU A 51 27.39 -16.16 -27.05
CA LEU A 51 27.69 -17.29 -26.17
C LEU A 51 27.23 -17.00 -24.74
N ARG A 52 26.58 -17.99 -24.11
CA ARG A 52 26.15 -17.98 -22.72
C ARG A 52 26.85 -19.11 -21.97
N LEU A 53 27.92 -18.77 -21.24
CA LEU A 53 28.63 -19.73 -20.39
C LEU A 53 27.91 -20.01 -19.07
N ASP A 54 26.92 -19.19 -18.71
CA ASP A 54 26.05 -19.38 -17.54
C ASP A 54 24.89 -20.36 -17.81
N VAL A 55 24.65 -20.73 -19.07
CA VAL A 55 23.62 -21.70 -19.49
C VAL A 55 24.30 -22.91 -20.11
N ARG A 56 24.17 -24.09 -19.48
CA ARG A 56 24.84 -25.31 -19.92
C ARG A 56 24.52 -25.63 -21.39
N GLU A 57 23.25 -25.59 -21.76
CA GLU A 57 22.80 -25.94 -23.10
C GLU A 57 23.42 -25.05 -24.19
N ASP A 58 23.73 -23.80 -23.87
CA ASP A 58 24.41 -22.87 -24.79
C ASP A 58 25.93 -23.08 -24.79
N ALA A 59 26.52 -23.32 -23.62
CA ALA A 59 27.95 -23.61 -23.48
C ALA A 59 28.40 -24.91 -24.16
N LEU A 60 27.47 -25.85 -24.40
CA LEU A 60 27.73 -27.10 -25.12
C LEU A 60 27.58 -26.98 -26.65
N LYS A 61 27.06 -25.87 -27.17
CA LYS A 61 26.87 -25.70 -28.63
C LYS A 61 28.20 -25.39 -29.30
N ASN A 62 28.31 -25.81 -30.58
CA ASN A 62 29.47 -25.54 -31.45
C ASN A 62 30.81 -25.94 -30.80
N ASP A 63 30.82 -27.02 -30.03
CA ASP A 63 32.02 -27.58 -29.38
C ASP A 63 32.75 -26.58 -28.47
N VAL A 64 32.04 -25.57 -27.94
CA VAL A 64 32.60 -24.63 -26.96
C VAL A 64 33.07 -25.39 -25.73
N ILE A 65 32.22 -26.24 -25.17
CA ILE A 65 32.58 -27.25 -24.16
C ILE A 65 32.09 -28.61 -24.63
N VAL A 66 32.99 -29.58 -24.74
CA VAL A 66 32.70 -30.98 -25.02
C VAL A 66 32.90 -31.81 -23.74
N PRO A 67 31.82 -32.28 -23.09
CA PRO A 67 31.90 -33.02 -21.84
C PRO A 67 32.84 -34.22 -21.91
N GLY A 68 33.82 -34.28 -21.02
CA GLY A 68 34.81 -35.37 -20.96
C GLY A 68 35.99 -35.23 -21.93
N GLU A 69 35.95 -34.30 -22.88
CA GLU A 69 36.94 -34.18 -23.96
C GLU A 69 37.54 -32.76 -24.00
N ILE A 70 38.57 -32.55 -23.17
CA ILE A 70 39.29 -31.26 -23.08
C ILE A 70 39.82 -30.81 -24.45
N GLU A 71 40.49 -31.69 -25.18
CA GLU A 71 41.15 -31.37 -26.46
C GLU A 71 40.17 -30.99 -27.58
N ASN A 72 38.90 -31.37 -27.44
CA ASN A 72 37.84 -31.03 -28.39
C ASN A 72 37.01 -29.82 -27.93
N SER A 73 37.31 -29.25 -26.77
CA SER A 73 36.61 -28.09 -26.22
C SER A 73 37.32 -26.80 -26.60
N GLU A 74 36.71 -25.95 -27.43
CA GLU A 74 37.27 -24.63 -27.79
C GLU A 74 37.56 -23.78 -26.54
N PHE A 75 36.76 -23.90 -25.48
CA PHE A 75 36.98 -23.23 -24.20
C PHE A 75 38.37 -23.51 -23.62
N HIS A 76 38.86 -24.75 -23.71
CA HIS A 76 40.20 -25.13 -23.25
C HIS A 76 41.28 -24.40 -24.04
N TYR A 77 41.18 -24.42 -25.37
CA TYR A 77 42.12 -23.72 -26.24
C TYR A 77 42.18 -22.23 -25.93
N ARG A 78 41.02 -21.58 -25.75
CA ARG A 78 40.91 -20.15 -25.44
C ARG A 78 41.60 -19.76 -24.13
N ILE A 79 41.46 -20.55 -23.07
CA ILE A 79 42.07 -20.21 -21.77
C ILE A 79 43.57 -20.49 -21.72
N HIS A 80 44.11 -21.31 -22.62
CA HIS A 80 45.53 -21.67 -22.70
C HIS A 80 46.30 -21.03 -23.87
N SER A 81 45.61 -20.33 -24.78
CA SER A 81 46.25 -19.65 -25.91
C SER A 81 47.30 -18.62 -25.44
N ASP A 82 48.41 -18.53 -26.17
CA ASP A 82 49.42 -17.49 -26.02
C ASP A 82 49.18 -16.29 -26.96
N ASP A 83 48.21 -16.40 -27.88
CA ASP A 83 47.85 -15.33 -28.82
C ASP A 83 46.91 -14.31 -28.13
N PRO A 84 47.31 -13.02 -28.02
CA PRO A 84 46.50 -11.98 -27.39
C PRO A 84 45.09 -11.80 -27.99
N GLU A 85 44.88 -12.15 -29.26
CA GLU A 85 43.58 -12.02 -29.93
C GLU A 85 42.66 -13.24 -29.69
N GLU A 86 43.24 -14.38 -29.28
CA GLU A 86 42.50 -15.63 -29.06
C GLU A 86 42.34 -15.97 -27.57
N ILE A 87 43.26 -15.51 -26.72
CA ILE A 87 43.27 -15.80 -25.29
C ILE A 87 42.03 -15.23 -24.57
N MET A 88 41.45 -16.03 -23.69
CA MET A 88 40.33 -15.63 -22.84
C MET A 88 40.66 -15.85 -21.35
N PRO A 89 40.35 -14.90 -20.45
CA PRO A 89 39.85 -13.55 -20.73
C PRO A 89 40.89 -12.72 -21.52
N PRO A 90 40.44 -11.82 -22.41
CA PRO A 90 41.35 -11.10 -23.29
C PRO A 90 42.08 -9.98 -22.50
N PRO A 91 43.29 -9.55 -22.89
CA PRO A 91 44.12 -8.66 -22.08
C PRO A 91 43.44 -7.32 -21.71
N GLU A 92 42.58 -6.80 -22.57
CA GLU A 92 41.80 -5.57 -22.34
C GLU A 92 40.73 -5.71 -21.27
N SER A 93 40.33 -6.94 -20.91
CA SER A 93 39.41 -7.19 -19.80
C SER A 93 40.05 -6.98 -18.42
N HIS A 94 41.39 -6.90 -18.36
CA HIS A 94 42.18 -6.85 -17.13
C HIS A 94 41.97 -8.03 -16.16
N ALA A 95 41.23 -9.07 -16.58
CA ALA A 95 41.10 -10.33 -15.88
C ALA A 95 42.11 -11.34 -16.45
N SER A 96 42.64 -12.22 -15.59
CA SER A 96 43.50 -13.33 -16.01
C SER A 96 43.21 -14.56 -15.16
N LEU A 97 43.44 -15.74 -15.73
CA LEU A 97 43.34 -17.01 -15.04
C LEU A 97 44.71 -17.43 -14.49
N THR A 98 44.78 -17.79 -13.22
CA THR A 98 45.96 -18.44 -12.64
C THR A 98 46.08 -19.86 -13.16
N LYS A 99 47.23 -20.49 -12.95
CA LYS A 99 47.45 -21.86 -13.36
C LYS A 99 46.45 -22.83 -12.71
N GLU A 100 46.19 -22.65 -11.43
CA GLU A 100 45.30 -23.48 -10.63
C GLU A 100 43.84 -23.36 -11.09
N GLU A 101 43.43 -22.16 -11.49
CA GLU A 101 42.09 -21.90 -12.03
C GLU A 101 41.89 -22.53 -13.42
N LYS A 102 42.90 -22.48 -14.30
CA LYS A 102 42.86 -23.21 -15.59
C LYS A 102 42.77 -24.71 -15.36
N GLU A 103 43.61 -25.26 -14.47
CA GLU A 103 43.60 -26.68 -14.11
C GLU A 103 42.25 -27.12 -13.49
N LEU A 104 41.58 -26.25 -12.74
CA LEU A 104 40.23 -26.49 -12.21
C LEU A 104 39.18 -26.57 -13.32
N LEU A 105 39.19 -25.62 -14.26
CA LEU A 105 38.26 -25.59 -15.39
C LEU A 105 38.45 -26.81 -16.31
N ASP A 106 39.70 -27.18 -16.59
CA ASP A 106 40.02 -28.38 -17.39
C ASP A 106 39.52 -29.66 -16.71
N ARG A 107 39.73 -29.77 -15.38
CA ARG A 107 39.24 -30.91 -14.60
C ARG A 107 37.71 -30.99 -14.64
N TRP A 108 37.04 -29.86 -14.48
CA TRP A 108 35.58 -29.79 -14.58
C TRP A 108 35.07 -30.26 -15.95
N ILE A 109 35.70 -29.83 -17.05
CA ILE A 109 35.36 -30.31 -18.40
C ILE A 109 35.55 -31.82 -18.49
N LYS A 110 36.70 -32.33 -18.02
CA LYS A 110 37.02 -33.77 -18.02
C LYS A 110 36.04 -34.61 -17.19
N GLU A 111 35.50 -34.06 -16.12
CA GLU A 111 34.48 -34.69 -15.27
C GLU A 111 33.06 -34.61 -15.85
N GLY A 112 32.89 -34.04 -17.04
CA GLY A 112 31.63 -33.99 -17.77
C GLY A 112 30.96 -32.62 -17.83
N ALA A 113 31.63 -31.56 -17.37
CA ALA A 113 31.13 -30.18 -17.41
C ALA A 113 29.70 -30.05 -16.85
N GLU A 114 29.41 -30.72 -15.73
CA GLU A 114 28.10 -30.67 -15.12
C GLU A 114 27.84 -29.29 -14.47
N TYR A 115 26.65 -28.74 -14.71
CA TYR A 115 26.19 -27.49 -14.10
C TYR A 115 25.24 -27.84 -12.97
N ALA A 116 25.39 -27.16 -11.83
CA ALA A 116 24.42 -27.16 -10.75
C ALA A 116 23.50 -25.94 -10.85
N LYS A 117 22.31 -25.95 -10.21
CA LYS A 117 21.55 -24.70 -10.00
C LYS A 117 22.26 -23.86 -8.94
N HIS A 118 22.06 -22.54 -8.92
CA HIS A 118 22.69 -21.73 -7.87
C HIS A 118 22.20 -22.20 -6.50
N TRP A 119 23.10 -22.32 -5.52
CA TRP A 119 22.76 -22.85 -4.19
C TRP A 119 21.60 -22.11 -3.53
N ALA A 120 21.44 -20.81 -3.81
CA ALA A 120 20.34 -19.98 -3.28
C ALA A 120 18.96 -20.35 -3.84
N PHE A 121 18.90 -21.05 -4.98
CA PHE A 121 17.65 -21.52 -5.61
C PHE A 121 17.44 -23.02 -5.44
N GLU A 122 18.25 -23.67 -4.61
CA GLU A 122 18.06 -25.06 -4.21
C GLU A 122 17.51 -25.10 -2.79
N PRO A 123 16.43 -25.86 -2.52
CA PRO A 123 15.92 -26.01 -1.17
C PRO A 123 17.02 -26.55 -0.23
N PRO A 124 17.26 -25.92 0.93
CA PRO A 124 18.28 -26.39 1.86
C PRO A 124 17.92 -27.79 2.37
N ALA A 125 18.87 -28.71 2.29
CA ALA A 125 18.73 -30.07 2.81
C ALA A 125 19.47 -30.23 4.13
N SER A 126 18.92 -31.00 5.07
CA SER A 126 19.61 -31.32 6.32
C SER A 126 20.86 -32.17 6.04
N GLY A 127 22.04 -31.58 6.26
CA GLY A 127 23.31 -32.29 6.15
C GLY A 127 23.52 -33.27 7.31
N LYS A 128 24.37 -34.28 7.08
CA LYS A 128 24.87 -35.14 8.16
C LYS A 128 25.75 -34.32 9.09
N VAL A 129 25.38 -34.22 10.36
CA VAL A 129 26.17 -33.52 11.38
C VAL A 129 27.54 -34.19 11.51
N PRO A 130 28.66 -33.44 11.36
CA PRO A 130 30.01 -33.99 11.50
C PRO A 130 30.26 -34.55 12.89
N GLU A 131 31.15 -35.53 12.99
CA GLU A 131 31.75 -35.90 14.27
C GLU A 131 32.88 -34.90 14.57
N GLY A 132 32.83 -34.24 15.72
CA GLY A 132 33.90 -33.31 16.11
C GLY A 132 34.38 -33.54 17.54
N LYS A 133 35.12 -32.57 18.09
CA LYS A 133 35.84 -32.72 19.36
C LYS A 133 34.86 -32.88 20.54
N LYS A 134 34.82 -34.08 21.11
CA LYS A 134 33.99 -34.41 22.28
C LYS A 134 34.31 -33.47 23.45
N GLY A 135 33.27 -32.89 24.05
CA GLY A 135 33.36 -31.99 25.21
C GLY A 135 33.28 -30.49 24.90
N TRP A 136 33.53 -30.06 23.65
CA TRP A 136 33.29 -28.67 23.21
C TRP A 136 31.94 -28.50 22.50
N ILE A 137 31.51 -29.53 21.77
CA ILE A 137 30.25 -29.55 21.04
C ILE A 137 29.08 -29.62 22.02
N ARG A 138 28.25 -28.57 22.06
CA ARG A 138 27.01 -28.49 22.87
C ARG A 138 25.77 -28.69 22.00
N ASN A 139 25.82 -28.27 20.74
CA ASN A 139 24.73 -28.42 19.78
C ASN A 139 25.27 -28.80 18.37
N PRO A 140 24.40 -29.14 17.39
CA PRO A 140 24.84 -29.52 16.05
C PRO A 140 25.65 -28.44 15.30
N ILE A 141 25.41 -27.15 15.53
CA ILE A 141 26.15 -26.03 14.91
C ILE A 141 27.61 -26.07 15.34
N ASP A 142 27.87 -26.31 16.63
CA ASP A 142 29.23 -26.44 17.17
C ASP A 142 30.00 -27.58 16.49
N ALA A 143 29.32 -28.66 16.07
CA ALA A 143 29.97 -29.76 15.36
C ALA A 143 30.48 -29.32 13.98
N PHE A 144 29.69 -28.53 13.24
CA PHE A 144 30.12 -27.95 11.97
C PHE A 144 31.28 -26.95 12.14
N ILE A 145 31.21 -26.10 13.18
CA ILE A 145 32.30 -25.17 13.49
C ILE A 145 33.57 -25.93 13.87
N SER A 146 33.46 -26.96 14.73
CA SER A 146 34.60 -27.79 15.16
C SER A 146 35.26 -28.50 13.99
N ASP A 147 34.48 -29.05 13.05
CA ASP A 147 34.99 -29.70 11.84
C ASP A 147 35.75 -28.69 10.96
N ASN A 148 35.18 -27.50 10.74
CA ASN A 148 35.82 -26.46 9.94
C ASN A 148 37.12 -25.93 10.58
N LEU A 149 37.11 -25.68 11.89
CA LEU A 149 38.32 -25.28 12.63
C LEU A 149 39.41 -26.36 12.50
N SER A 150 39.05 -27.63 12.68
CA SER A 150 40.00 -28.76 12.57
C SER A 150 40.61 -28.88 11.17
N LYS A 151 39.81 -28.66 10.11
CA LYS A 151 40.27 -28.67 8.71
C LYS A 151 41.26 -27.54 8.39
N ASN A 152 41.22 -26.45 9.16
CA ASN A 152 42.08 -25.30 8.99
C ASN A 152 43.18 -25.20 10.07
N ASP A 153 43.40 -26.27 10.84
CA ASP A 153 44.37 -26.31 11.95
C ASP A 153 44.15 -25.21 13.01
N LEU A 154 42.90 -24.79 13.21
CA LEU A 154 42.48 -23.80 14.19
C LEU A 154 41.88 -24.45 15.44
N ASN A 155 42.03 -23.79 16.58
CA ASN A 155 41.39 -24.18 17.84
C ASN A 155 40.30 -23.17 18.22
N PRO A 156 39.22 -23.60 18.91
CA PRO A 156 38.24 -22.67 19.47
C PRO A 156 38.89 -21.67 20.43
N SER A 157 38.42 -20.43 20.40
CA SER A 157 38.78 -19.42 21.40
C SER A 157 38.25 -19.80 22.78
N GLU A 158 38.94 -19.33 23.83
CA GLU A 158 38.45 -19.46 25.20
C GLU A 158 37.11 -18.73 25.38
N GLU A 159 36.25 -19.27 26.25
CA GLU A 159 34.98 -18.65 26.60
C GLU A 159 35.24 -17.30 27.30
N ALA A 160 34.47 -16.28 26.92
CA ALA A 160 34.62 -14.96 27.52
C ALA A 160 34.25 -14.98 29.02
N ASP A 161 34.82 -14.07 29.80
CA ASP A 161 34.46 -13.95 31.21
C ASP A 161 32.97 -13.57 31.40
N ARG A 162 32.42 -13.87 32.58
CA ARG A 162 30.98 -13.72 32.84
C ARG A 162 30.48 -12.27 32.70
N TYR A 163 31.30 -11.26 33.02
CA TYR A 163 30.92 -9.86 32.83
C TYR A 163 30.90 -9.48 31.34
N SER A 164 31.86 -9.98 30.56
CA SER A 164 31.84 -9.84 29.10
C SER A 164 30.62 -10.54 28.47
N LEU A 165 30.28 -11.74 28.92
CA LEU A 165 29.14 -12.51 28.41
C LEU A 165 27.80 -11.81 28.65
N VAL A 166 27.52 -11.39 29.89
CA VAL A 166 26.26 -10.68 30.20
C VAL A 166 26.16 -9.38 29.42
N ARG A 167 27.27 -8.65 29.27
CA ARG A 167 27.29 -7.42 28.47
C ARG A 167 26.93 -7.68 27.00
N ARG A 168 27.50 -8.71 26.39
CA ARG A 168 27.20 -9.08 24.99
C ARG A 168 25.75 -9.49 24.82
N LEU A 169 25.25 -10.37 25.68
CA LEU A 169 23.85 -10.81 25.65
C LEU A 169 22.86 -9.65 25.66
N TYR A 170 23.05 -8.71 26.58
CA TYR A 170 22.19 -7.54 26.73
C TYR A 170 22.22 -6.64 25.48
N LEU A 171 23.41 -6.36 24.94
CA LEU A 171 23.54 -5.54 23.73
C LEU A 171 23.00 -6.24 22.47
N ASP A 172 23.25 -7.54 22.35
CA ASP A 172 22.89 -8.31 21.17
C ASP A 172 21.37 -8.56 21.12
N LEU A 173 20.76 -8.92 22.26
CA LEU A 173 19.33 -9.26 22.31
C LEU A 173 18.43 -8.03 22.43
N ILE A 174 18.78 -7.06 23.27
CA ILE A 174 17.90 -5.93 23.58
C ILE A 174 18.50 -4.55 23.30
N GLY A 175 19.74 -4.48 22.79
CA GLY A 175 20.37 -3.21 22.39
C GLY A 175 20.81 -2.30 23.54
N LEU A 176 20.57 -2.67 24.79
CA LEU A 176 20.86 -1.88 25.99
C LEU A 176 21.92 -2.58 26.84
N PRO A 177 22.84 -1.86 27.50
CA PRO A 177 23.77 -2.47 28.44
C PRO A 177 23.04 -2.93 29.73
N PRO A 178 23.51 -3.98 30.42
CA PRO A 178 22.96 -4.36 31.73
C PRO A 178 23.28 -3.30 32.78
N THR A 179 22.41 -3.13 33.77
CA THR A 179 22.80 -2.40 35.00
C THR A 179 23.85 -3.21 35.79
N PRO A 180 24.64 -2.57 36.67
CA PRO A 180 25.58 -3.29 37.54
C PRO A 180 24.91 -4.42 38.33
N GLU A 181 23.71 -4.20 38.86
CA GLU A 181 22.96 -5.20 39.63
C GLU A 181 22.51 -6.38 38.77
N GLN A 182 22.10 -6.12 37.52
CA GLN A 182 21.74 -7.18 36.56
C GLN A 182 22.96 -8.00 36.14
N ALA A 183 24.09 -7.33 35.91
CA ALA A 183 25.36 -7.99 35.60
C ALA A 183 25.81 -8.89 36.77
N ASP A 184 25.82 -8.34 37.99
CA ASP A 184 26.17 -9.08 39.21
C ASP A 184 25.22 -10.26 39.47
N ALA A 185 23.92 -10.07 39.26
CA ALA A 185 22.93 -11.14 39.41
C ALA A 185 23.25 -12.33 38.49
N PHE A 186 23.64 -12.10 37.23
CA PHE A 186 24.12 -13.18 36.37
C PHE A 186 25.47 -13.72 36.84
N VAL A 187 26.46 -12.86 37.11
CA VAL A 187 27.83 -13.29 37.46
C VAL A 187 27.84 -14.19 38.69
N PHE A 188 27.03 -13.89 39.70
CA PHE A 188 26.92 -14.66 40.95
C PHE A 188 25.88 -15.80 40.89
N ASP A 189 25.13 -15.95 39.79
CA ASP A 189 24.24 -17.11 39.59
C ASP A 189 25.05 -18.33 39.12
N HIS A 190 25.37 -19.21 40.08
CA HIS A 190 26.15 -20.43 39.83
C HIS A 190 25.32 -21.63 39.37
N ARG A 191 24.04 -21.43 39.04
CA ARG A 191 23.25 -22.51 38.46
C ARG A 191 23.80 -22.92 37.09
N PRO A 192 23.72 -24.21 36.73
CA PRO A 192 24.24 -24.70 35.46
C PRO A 192 23.50 -24.12 34.23
N ASP A 193 22.27 -23.62 34.40
CA ASP A 193 21.41 -23.04 33.36
C ASP A 193 21.29 -21.50 33.47
N ALA A 194 22.18 -20.84 34.21
CA ALA A 194 22.09 -19.39 34.47
C ALA A 194 22.14 -18.56 33.18
N TYR A 195 22.87 -19.03 32.16
CA TYR A 195 23.00 -18.34 30.86
C TYR A 195 21.71 -18.43 30.05
N GLU A 196 21.19 -19.65 29.87
CA GLU A 196 19.96 -19.92 29.13
C GLU A 196 18.76 -19.18 29.75
N ARG A 197 18.67 -19.17 31.08
CA ARG A 197 17.62 -18.42 31.77
C ARG A 197 17.71 -16.91 31.54
N LEU A 198 18.92 -16.36 31.46
CA LEU A 198 19.11 -14.95 31.14
C LEU A 198 18.72 -14.66 29.69
N VAL A 199 19.09 -15.53 28.75
CA VAL A 199 18.67 -15.45 27.35
C VAL A 199 17.15 -15.44 27.25
N ASP A 200 16.46 -16.40 27.88
CA ASP A 200 14.99 -16.47 27.90
C ASP A 200 14.34 -15.22 28.51
N GLN A 201 14.96 -14.64 29.54
CA GLN A 201 14.50 -13.40 30.14
C GLN A 201 14.63 -12.21 29.18
N LEU A 202 15.74 -12.11 28.46
CA LEU A 202 16.00 -11.03 27.52
C LEU A 202 15.15 -11.15 26.25
N LEU A 203 14.93 -12.36 25.74
CA LEU A 203 14.03 -12.61 24.60
C LEU A 203 12.58 -12.23 24.93
N LYS A 204 12.16 -12.32 26.20
CA LYS A 204 10.83 -11.90 26.67
C LYS A 204 10.72 -10.41 26.99
N SER A 205 11.81 -9.66 26.87
CA SER A 205 11.80 -8.22 27.12
C SER A 205 11.14 -7.48 25.96
N GLU A 206 10.33 -6.47 26.26
CA GLU A 206 9.75 -5.58 25.22
C GLU A 206 10.83 -4.89 24.36
N HIS A 207 12.02 -4.69 24.91
CA HIS A 207 13.17 -4.12 24.20
C HIS A 207 13.75 -5.04 23.11
N TYR A 208 13.42 -6.34 23.11
CA TYR A 208 13.84 -7.26 22.05
C TYR A 208 13.27 -6.82 20.69
N GLY A 209 11.95 -6.61 20.62
CA GLY A 209 11.27 -6.12 19.42
C GLY A 209 11.70 -4.70 19.03
N GLU A 210 12.04 -3.83 19.98
CA GLU A 210 12.58 -2.49 19.67
C GLU A 210 13.96 -2.58 18.99
N LYS A 211 14.85 -3.44 19.51
CA LYS A 211 16.19 -3.65 18.96
C LYS A 211 16.13 -4.25 17.56
N TRP A 212 15.41 -5.36 17.39
CA TRP A 212 15.34 -6.07 16.11
C TRP A 212 14.42 -5.38 15.11
N GLY A 213 13.39 -4.69 15.58
CA GLY A 213 12.49 -3.90 14.74
C GLY A 213 13.24 -2.82 13.98
N ARG A 214 14.27 -2.20 14.56
CA ARG A 214 15.09 -1.19 13.87
C ARG A 214 15.72 -1.72 12.57
N GLU A 215 16.30 -2.92 12.60
CA GLU A 215 16.92 -3.52 11.40
C GLU A 215 15.85 -3.79 10.32
N TRP A 216 14.67 -4.27 10.74
CA TRP A 216 13.55 -4.49 9.83
C TRP A 216 13.01 -3.17 9.24
N LEU A 217 12.93 -2.13 10.06
CA LEU A 217 12.41 -0.82 9.67
C LEU A 217 13.32 -0.13 8.65
N ASP A 218 14.64 -0.32 8.76
CA ASP A 218 15.60 0.13 7.74
C ASP A 218 15.35 -0.58 6.40
N LEU A 219 15.15 -1.91 6.41
CA LEU A 219 14.80 -2.69 5.21
C LEU A 219 13.45 -2.27 4.61
N ALA A 220 12.48 -1.97 5.47
CA ALA A 220 11.16 -1.47 5.07
C ALA A 220 11.16 0.01 4.71
N ARG A 221 12.30 0.72 4.80
CA ARG A 221 12.47 2.15 4.48
C ARG A 221 11.54 3.04 5.30
N TYR A 222 11.31 2.66 6.55
CA TYR A 222 10.54 3.46 7.47
C TYR A 222 11.28 4.78 7.75
N ALA A 223 10.55 5.89 7.59
CA ALA A 223 10.98 7.20 8.05
C ALA A 223 9.80 7.97 8.66
N ASP A 224 10.11 8.90 9.56
CA ASP A 224 9.14 9.88 10.09
C ASP A 224 8.93 11.06 9.12
N SER A 225 9.52 11.02 7.93
CA SER A 225 9.43 12.05 6.89
C SER A 225 9.24 11.48 5.49
N ASN A 226 8.86 12.33 4.53
CA ASN A 226 8.55 11.96 3.14
C ASN A 226 9.78 11.58 2.30
N GLY A 227 10.97 12.12 2.64
CA GLY A 227 12.24 11.73 2.03
C GLY A 227 12.45 12.07 0.55
N TYR A 228 11.54 12.81 -0.11
CA TYR A 228 11.62 13.16 -1.54
C TYR A 228 11.97 14.65 -1.76
N GLU A 229 11.29 15.34 -2.69
CA GLU A 229 11.46 16.78 -2.96
C GLU A 229 11.24 17.66 -1.73
N LYS A 230 10.19 17.37 -0.94
CA LYS A 230 9.95 17.99 0.37
C LYS A 230 10.04 16.96 1.46
N ASP A 231 11.03 17.10 2.33
CA ASP A 231 11.20 16.23 3.50
C ASP A 231 10.28 16.65 4.67
N ARG A 232 8.96 16.60 4.42
CA ARG A 232 7.94 16.92 5.42
C ARG A 232 7.68 15.73 6.35
N PRO A 233 7.19 15.97 7.58
CA PRO A 233 6.78 14.89 8.46
C PRO A 233 5.66 14.04 7.85
N ARG A 234 5.69 12.73 8.09
CA ARG A 234 4.61 11.81 7.72
C ARG A 234 4.14 11.01 8.93
N ASN A 235 2.87 10.61 8.92
CA ASN A 235 2.27 9.85 10.03
C ASN A 235 2.12 8.38 9.64
N ILE A 236 3.12 7.57 10.00
CA ILE A 236 3.16 6.12 9.71
C ILE A 236 3.73 5.30 10.89
N TRP A 237 3.94 5.93 12.04
CA TRP A 237 4.40 5.27 13.26
C TRP A 237 3.59 4.02 13.68
N PRO A 238 2.28 3.86 13.36
CA PRO A 238 1.59 2.62 13.66
C PRO A 238 2.22 1.39 13.01
N TYR A 239 2.83 1.54 11.81
CA TYR A 239 3.57 0.46 11.16
C TYR A 239 4.83 0.08 11.96
N ARG A 240 5.59 1.06 12.45
CA ARG A 240 6.74 0.82 13.34
C ARG A 240 6.32 0.03 14.57
N ASP A 241 5.26 0.49 15.23
CA ASP A 241 4.79 -0.16 16.46
C ASP A 241 4.24 -1.55 16.16
N TRP A 242 3.61 -1.77 15.00
CA TRP A 242 3.18 -3.09 14.56
C TRP A 242 4.38 -4.04 14.39
N VAL A 243 5.46 -3.62 13.72
CA VAL A 243 6.69 -4.43 13.57
C VAL A 243 7.27 -4.82 14.93
N ILE A 244 7.36 -3.87 15.86
CA ILE A 244 7.88 -4.10 17.22
C ILE A 244 6.99 -5.13 17.96
N ARG A 245 5.66 -4.97 17.88
CA ARG A 245 4.71 -5.91 18.49
C ARG A 245 4.82 -7.30 17.87
N ALA A 246 4.91 -7.40 16.55
CA ALA A 246 5.00 -8.67 15.84
C ALA A 246 6.26 -9.47 16.24
N LEU A 247 7.40 -8.79 16.36
CA LEU A 247 8.65 -9.40 16.83
C LEU A 247 8.57 -9.84 18.29
N ASN A 248 8.03 -9.00 19.18
CA ASN A 248 7.85 -9.36 20.59
C ASN A 248 6.84 -10.50 20.81
N ALA A 249 5.88 -10.65 19.90
CA ALA A 249 4.90 -11.72 19.92
C ALA A 249 5.43 -13.04 19.33
N ASP A 250 6.68 -13.07 18.84
CA ASP A 250 7.26 -14.21 18.11
C ASP A 250 6.36 -14.66 16.95
N MET A 251 5.87 -13.67 16.17
CA MET A 251 4.98 -13.94 15.05
C MET A 251 5.66 -14.86 14.03
N PRO A 252 5.00 -15.96 13.60
CA PRO A 252 5.52 -16.82 12.55
C PRO A 252 5.89 -16.03 11.29
N TYR A 253 7.06 -16.32 10.72
CA TYR A 253 7.60 -15.56 9.59
C TYR A 253 6.70 -15.58 8.35
N ASP A 254 5.98 -16.67 8.12
CA ASP A 254 4.99 -16.78 7.05
C ASP A 254 3.83 -15.79 7.26
N GLN A 255 3.28 -15.70 8.48
CA GLN A 255 2.24 -14.72 8.80
C GLN A 255 2.77 -13.28 8.72
N PHE A 256 3.97 -13.02 9.26
CA PHE A 256 4.64 -11.72 9.18
C PHE A 256 4.87 -11.27 7.73
N SER A 257 5.11 -12.22 6.82
CA SER A 257 5.21 -11.97 5.38
C SER A 257 3.87 -11.65 4.75
N ILE A 258 2.84 -12.48 5.02
CA ILE A 258 1.50 -12.32 4.44
C ILE A 258 0.90 -10.96 4.81
N GLU A 259 0.96 -10.58 6.09
CA GLU A 259 0.33 -9.32 6.55
C GLU A 259 1.01 -8.08 5.95
N GLN A 260 2.33 -8.11 5.75
CA GLN A 260 3.05 -6.98 5.16
C GLN A 260 2.90 -6.88 3.64
N LEU A 261 2.78 -8.01 2.94
CA LEU A 261 2.64 -8.04 1.48
C LEU A 261 1.20 -7.84 1.01
N ALA A 262 0.21 -8.33 1.77
CA ALA A 262 -1.20 -8.36 1.35
C ALA A 262 -2.20 -8.42 2.52
N GLY A 263 -1.85 -7.86 3.68
CA GLY A 263 -2.70 -7.88 4.87
C GLY A 263 -4.05 -7.19 4.68
N ASP A 264 -4.09 -6.10 3.90
CA ASP A 264 -5.31 -5.39 3.52
C ASP A 264 -6.24 -6.20 2.58
N MET A 265 -5.69 -7.19 1.87
CA MET A 265 -6.42 -8.10 0.98
C MET A 265 -6.99 -9.32 1.71
N LEU A 266 -6.71 -9.49 3.00
CA LEU A 266 -7.28 -10.58 3.78
C LEU A 266 -8.79 -10.39 3.97
N PRO A 267 -9.59 -11.46 3.95
CA PRO A 267 -11.01 -11.39 4.30
C PRO A 267 -11.20 -10.78 5.68
N ASP A 268 -12.06 -9.76 5.78
CA ASP A 268 -12.34 -9.04 7.02
C ASP A 268 -11.06 -8.53 7.74
N ALA A 269 -10.07 -8.08 6.96
CA ALA A 269 -8.78 -7.60 7.45
C ALA A 269 -8.91 -6.64 8.65
N SER A 270 -8.21 -6.97 9.74
CA SER A 270 -8.12 -6.13 10.93
C SER A 270 -7.33 -4.85 10.68
N ASP A 271 -7.45 -3.86 11.56
CA ASP A 271 -6.64 -2.64 11.45
C ASP A 271 -5.14 -2.96 11.56
N ASP A 272 -4.72 -3.92 12.39
CA ASP A 272 -3.32 -4.35 12.47
C ASP A 272 -2.84 -4.94 11.13
N GLN A 273 -3.65 -5.75 10.45
CA GLN A 273 -3.30 -6.32 9.15
C GLN A 273 -3.21 -5.26 8.05
N ARG A 274 -4.10 -4.26 8.08
CA ARG A 274 -4.03 -3.11 7.17
C ARG A 274 -2.82 -2.23 7.45
N ILE A 275 -2.48 -2.04 8.74
CA ILE A 275 -1.27 -1.32 9.17
C ILE A 275 -0.02 -2.05 8.68
N ALA A 276 0.02 -3.38 8.76
CA ALA A 276 1.14 -4.20 8.33
C ALA A 276 1.48 -4.00 6.85
N THR A 277 0.45 -3.87 5.98
CA THR A 277 0.63 -3.56 4.55
C THR A 277 1.28 -2.19 4.30
N GLY A 278 1.46 -1.39 5.35
CA GLY A 278 2.30 -0.20 5.39
C GLY A 278 3.72 -0.40 4.86
N PHE A 279 4.24 -1.63 4.78
CA PHE A 279 5.50 -1.96 4.09
C PHE A 279 5.56 -1.34 2.69
N HIS A 280 4.49 -1.48 1.89
CA HIS A 280 4.41 -0.93 0.53
C HIS A 280 4.11 0.57 0.47
N ARG A 281 3.75 1.18 1.62
CA ARG A 281 3.47 2.62 1.78
C ARG A 281 4.67 3.41 2.27
N ASN A 282 5.77 2.73 2.59
CA ASN A 282 7.02 3.39 3.00
C ASN A 282 7.78 4.03 1.82
N THR A 283 7.30 3.90 0.58
CA THR A 283 7.75 4.68 -0.59
C THR A 283 7.87 6.16 -0.25
N GLN A 284 8.89 6.83 -0.81
CA GLN A 284 9.01 8.27 -0.70
C GLN A 284 7.77 8.97 -1.26
N LEU A 285 7.37 10.10 -0.66
CA LEU A 285 6.17 10.85 -1.08
C LEU A 285 6.54 12.17 -1.76
N ASN A 286 5.99 12.41 -2.95
CA ASN A 286 6.18 13.67 -3.65
C ASN A 286 4.95 14.59 -3.45
N GLU A 287 5.19 15.74 -2.82
CA GLU A 287 4.18 16.78 -2.56
C GLU A 287 4.53 18.10 -3.30
N GLU A 288 5.25 18.00 -4.41
CA GLU A 288 5.54 19.14 -5.27
C GLU A 288 4.28 19.70 -5.93
N GLY A 289 4.14 21.02 -5.94
CA GLY A 289 3.07 21.67 -6.68
C GLY A 289 3.35 21.56 -8.18
N GLY A 290 2.49 20.86 -8.92
CA GLY A 290 2.65 20.63 -10.36
C GLY A 290 3.25 19.27 -10.73
N ILE A 291 3.42 18.38 -9.75
CA ILE A 291 3.74 16.96 -9.96
C ILE A 291 2.85 16.33 -11.04
N ASP A 292 3.45 15.53 -11.92
CA ASP A 292 2.72 14.58 -12.76
C ASP A 292 2.45 13.30 -11.94
N PRO A 293 1.18 13.00 -11.59
CA PRO A 293 0.85 11.83 -10.76
C PRO A 293 1.28 10.51 -11.38
N LEU A 294 1.26 10.40 -12.71
CA LEU A 294 1.62 9.16 -13.41
C LEU A 294 3.13 8.94 -13.37
N GLU A 295 3.92 10.01 -13.51
CA GLU A 295 5.37 9.95 -13.33
C GLU A 295 5.73 9.50 -11.90
N PHE A 296 5.10 10.11 -10.88
CA PHE A 296 5.38 9.73 -9.51
C PHE A 296 4.92 8.30 -9.16
N ARG A 297 3.75 7.88 -9.67
CA ARG A 297 3.28 6.50 -9.53
C ARG A 297 4.27 5.51 -10.11
N PHE A 298 4.86 5.80 -11.27
CA PHE A 298 5.91 4.97 -11.87
C PHE A 298 7.11 4.83 -10.92
N TYR A 299 7.64 5.93 -10.38
CA TYR A 299 8.77 5.87 -9.44
C TYR A 299 8.43 5.13 -8.13
N ALA A 300 7.22 5.31 -7.60
CA ALA A 300 6.76 4.57 -6.43
C ALA A 300 6.67 3.06 -6.71
N ALA A 301 6.16 2.65 -7.88
CA ALA A 301 6.10 1.25 -8.28
C ALA A 301 7.51 0.65 -8.49
N VAL A 302 8.43 1.37 -9.13
CA VAL A 302 9.85 0.96 -9.27
C VAL A 302 10.48 0.67 -7.91
N ASP A 303 10.27 1.59 -6.97
CA ASP A 303 10.78 1.47 -5.61
C ASP A 303 10.16 0.28 -4.84
N ARG A 304 8.85 0.05 -4.98
CA ARG A 304 8.18 -1.13 -4.39
C ARG A 304 8.75 -2.43 -4.94
N VAL A 305 8.98 -2.54 -6.26
CA VAL A 305 9.56 -3.73 -6.89
C VAL A 305 10.97 -4.00 -6.35
N ALA A 306 11.81 -2.97 -6.31
CA ALA A 306 13.18 -3.07 -5.84
C ALA A 306 13.24 -3.49 -4.36
N THR A 307 12.41 -2.86 -3.52
CA THR A 307 12.36 -3.15 -2.08
C THR A 307 11.85 -4.55 -1.81
N THR A 308 10.76 -4.95 -2.46
CA THR A 308 10.14 -6.27 -2.25
C THR A 308 11.10 -7.38 -2.64
N GLY A 309 11.77 -7.26 -3.80
CA GLY A 309 12.76 -8.22 -4.25
C GLY A 309 13.97 -8.31 -3.32
N THR A 310 14.48 -7.16 -2.87
CA THR A 310 15.64 -7.13 -1.98
C THR A 310 15.32 -7.71 -0.61
N VAL A 311 14.19 -7.33 -0.01
CA VAL A 311 13.84 -7.72 1.37
C VAL A 311 13.38 -9.17 1.46
N TRP A 312 12.53 -9.63 0.54
CA TRP A 312 11.91 -10.96 0.66
C TRP A 312 12.61 -12.03 -0.17
N MET A 313 13.21 -11.67 -1.30
CA MET A 313 13.88 -12.63 -2.18
C MET A 313 15.40 -12.59 -2.04
N GLY A 314 15.98 -11.54 -1.44
CA GLY A 314 17.42 -11.33 -1.43
C GLY A 314 18.00 -11.08 -2.82
N LEU A 315 17.17 -10.63 -3.77
CA LEU A 315 17.54 -10.42 -5.18
C LEU A 315 17.51 -8.93 -5.53
N THR A 316 18.45 -8.48 -6.37
CA THR A 316 18.51 -7.08 -6.81
C THR A 316 17.60 -6.82 -8.00
N THR A 317 16.29 -7.06 -7.81
CA THR A 317 15.24 -6.89 -8.83
C THR A 317 15.32 -5.54 -9.55
N GLY A 318 15.72 -4.46 -8.84
CA GLY A 318 15.87 -3.12 -9.40
C GLY A 318 16.84 -3.03 -10.60
N CYS A 319 17.86 -3.88 -10.68
CA CYS A 319 18.77 -3.87 -11.84
C CYS A 319 18.07 -4.35 -13.13
N ALA A 320 17.00 -5.15 -13.01
CA ALA A 320 16.24 -5.63 -14.15
C ALA A 320 15.36 -4.55 -14.81
N GLN A 321 15.26 -3.36 -14.19
CA GLN A 321 14.43 -2.24 -14.65
C GLN A 321 14.79 -1.79 -16.07
N CYS A 322 16.09 -1.78 -16.42
CA CYS A 322 16.58 -1.24 -17.69
C CYS A 322 16.98 -2.34 -18.69
N HIS A 323 17.39 -3.51 -18.20
CA HIS A 323 17.84 -4.65 -19.01
C HIS A 323 17.64 -5.96 -18.24
N THR A 324 17.71 -7.11 -18.90
CA THR A 324 17.73 -8.41 -18.19
C THR A 324 18.88 -8.46 -17.18
N HIS A 325 18.61 -8.89 -15.97
CA HIS A 325 19.54 -8.81 -14.86
C HIS A 325 20.87 -9.53 -15.16
N LYS A 326 22.00 -8.89 -14.79
CA LYS A 326 23.35 -9.35 -15.17
C LYS A 326 23.84 -10.60 -14.42
N TYR A 327 23.26 -10.90 -13.26
CA TYR A 327 23.72 -11.99 -12.38
C TYR A 327 22.58 -12.90 -11.91
N ASP A 328 21.54 -12.30 -11.31
CA ASP A 328 20.30 -12.98 -10.92
C ASP A 328 19.45 -13.41 -12.13
N PRO A 329 18.69 -14.52 -12.03
CA PRO A 329 17.87 -15.06 -13.11
C PRO A 329 16.53 -14.30 -13.22
N ILE A 330 16.61 -13.01 -13.50
CA ILE A 330 15.43 -12.13 -13.66
C ILE A 330 15.52 -11.43 -15.00
N THR A 331 14.57 -11.75 -15.88
CA THR A 331 14.44 -11.08 -17.18
C THR A 331 13.81 -9.70 -17.05
N HIS A 332 14.05 -8.86 -18.06
CA HIS A 332 13.40 -7.56 -18.15
C HIS A 332 11.87 -7.66 -18.20
N ASP A 333 11.33 -8.67 -18.89
CA ASP A 333 9.88 -8.91 -18.97
C ASP A 333 9.30 -9.32 -17.60
N GLU A 334 10.01 -10.16 -16.85
CA GLU A 334 9.60 -10.54 -15.49
C GLU A 334 9.61 -9.36 -14.52
N TYR A 335 10.54 -8.41 -14.66
CA TYR A 335 10.54 -7.19 -13.87
C TYR A 335 9.25 -6.39 -14.06
N PHE A 336 8.84 -6.15 -15.31
CA PHE A 336 7.59 -5.44 -15.58
C PHE A 336 6.34 -6.26 -15.25
N GLY A 337 6.43 -7.59 -15.32
CA GLY A 337 5.42 -8.50 -14.77
C GLY A 337 5.21 -8.27 -13.28
N LEU A 338 6.29 -8.25 -12.49
CA LEU A 338 6.23 -7.97 -11.05
C LEU A 338 5.74 -6.54 -10.77
N MET A 339 6.20 -5.56 -11.55
CA MET A 339 5.72 -4.18 -11.46
C MET A 339 4.21 -4.09 -11.67
N SER A 340 3.64 -4.82 -12.64
CA SER A 340 2.20 -4.80 -12.89
C SER A 340 1.36 -5.29 -11.70
N LEU A 341 1.89 -6.21 -10.88
CA LEU A 341 1.23 -6.67 -9.67
C LEU A 341 1.21 -5.59 -8.58
N LEU A 342 2.28 -4.79 -8.50
CA LEU A 342 2.47 -3.73 -7.49
C LEU A 342 1.98 -2.35 -7.94
N ASP A 343 1.58 -2.23 -9.21
CA ASP A 343 1.04 -1.02 -9.84
C ASP A 343 -0.51 -1.06 -9.91
N ASN A 344 -1.16 -1.72 -8.96
CA ASN A 344 -2.62 -1.69 -8.79
C ASN A 344 -3.01 -1.38 -7.33
N VAL A 345 -2.29 -0.43 -6.72
CA VAL A 345 -2.42 -0.09 -5.30
C VAL A 345 -3.08 1.27 -5.16
N ASP A 346 -4.25 1.31 -4.51
CA ASP A 346 -4.82 2.55 -3.99
C ASP A 346 -4.15 2.90 -2.65
N GLU A 347 -3.95 4.19 -2.39
CA GLU A 347 -3.27 4.68 -1.18
C GLU A 347 -4.22 5.46 -0.25
N PRO A 348 -5.31 4.85 0.27
CA PRO A 348 -6.27 5.57 1.10
C PRO A 348 -5.68 5.98 2.46
N ASP A 349 -6.31 6.95 3.11
CA ASP A 349 -6.03 7.29 4.50
C ASP A 349 -6.74 6.29 5.42
N LEU A 350 -6.02 5.68 6.36
CA LEU A 350 -6.60 4.80 7.40
C LEU A 350 -6.76 5.59 8.70
N LEU A 351 -8.01 5.77 9.14
CA LEU A 351 -8.31 6.41 10.43
C LEU A 351 -8.23 5.38 11.55
N LEU A 352 -7.28 5.57 12.46
CA LEU A 352 -7.10 4.72 13.63
C LEU A 352 -7.74 5.38 14.86
N TYR A 353 -8.49 4.60 15.63
CA TYR A 353 -9.09 5.02 16.89
C TYR A 353 -8.48 4.26 18.05
N THR A 354 -8.28 4.92 19.18
CA THR A 354 -7.90 4.21 20.42
C THR A 354 -9.08 3.39 20.95
N ASP A 355 -8.80 2.36 21.75
CA ASP A 355 -9.86 1.59 22.43
C ASP A 355 -10.80 2.48 23.25
N GLU A 356 -10.27 3.53 23.86
CA GLU A 356 -11.05 4.51 24.61
C GLU A 356 -11.96 5.32 23.68
N GLN A 357 -11.47 5.75 22.52
CA GLN A 357 -12.28 6.43 21.51
C GLN A 357 -13.37 5.52 20.93
N VAL A 358 -13.05 4.25 20.66
CA VAL A 358 -14.03 3.25 20.19
C VAL A 358 -15.12 3.05 21.24
N LYS A 359 -14.74 2.85 22.51
CA LYS A 359 -15.70 2.71 23.63
C LYS A 359 -16.53 3.97 23.81
N ALA A 360 -15.91 5.15 23.81
CA ALA A 360 -16.61 6.43 23.96
C ALA A 360 -17.60 6.66 22.81
N LYS A 361 -17.22 6.32 21.57
CA LYS A 361 -18.11 6.38 20.42
C LYS A 361 -19.31 5.44 20.59
N ALA A 362 -19.07 4.18 20.94
CA ALA A 362 -20.15 3.22 21.15
C ALA A 362 -21.09 3.63 22.29
N GLU A 363 -20.55 4.17 23.39
CA GLU A 363 -21.33 4.68 24.51
C GLU A 363 -22.15 5.91 24.10
N LEU A 364 -21.57 6.86 23.37
CA LEU A 364 -22.30 8.03 22.84
C LEU A 364 -23.40 7.59 21.86
N GLU A 365 -23.14 6.64 20.98
CA GLU A 365 -24.14 6.09 20.06
C GLU A 365 -25.29 5.43 20.82
N ASN A 366 -25.00 4.68 21.88
CA ASN A 366 -26.01 4.10 22.76
C ASN A 366 -26.82 5.18 23.50
N GLN A 367 -26.18 6.21 24.04
CA GLN A 367 -26.85 7.32 24.72
C GLN A 367 -27.75 8.11 23.75
N ILE A 368 -27.28 8.35 22.53
CA ILE A 368 -28.07 8.99 21.47
C ILE A 368 -29.30 8.12 21.15
N ALA A 369 -29.12 6.82 20.94
CA ALA A 369 -30.22 5.90 20.65
C ALA A 369 -31.25 5.84 21.80
N GLN A 370 -30.79 5.83 23.05
CA GLN A 370 -31.65 5.86 24.24
C GLN A 370 -32.44 7.17 24.32
N LYS A 371 -31.78 8.33 24.19
CA LYS A 371 -32.45 9.64 24.19
C LYS A 371 -33.45 9.79 23.05
N ILE A 372 -33.14 9.28 21.85
CA ILE A 372 -34.06 9.23 20.72
C ILE A 372 -35.32 8.42 21.10
N THR A 373 -35.13 7.26 21.73
CA THR A 373 -36.24 6.40 22.16
C THR A 373 -37.09 7.06 23.24
N GLU A 374 -36.46 7.73 24.22
CA GLU A 374 -37.16 8.46 25.29
C GLU A 374 -38.01 9.60 24.73
N LEU A 375 -37.45 10.39 23.79
CA LEU A 375 -38.17 11.47 23.11
C LEU A 375 -39.35 10.93 22.29
N GLN A 376 -39.21 9.77 21.65
CA GLN A 376 -40.29 9.15 20.87
C GLN A 376 -41.40 8.56 21.73
N LYS A 377 -41.12 8.13 22.97
CA LYS A 377 -42.07 7.32 23.76
C LYS A 377 -43.06 8.14 24.59
N ASN A 378 -42.74 9.39 24.92
CA ASN A 378 -43.46 10.15 25.96
C ASN A 378 -43.77 11.61 25.61
N ASP A 379 -43.76 11.97 24.34
CA ASP A 379 -43.99 13.35 23.91
C ASP A 379 -45.21 13.44 22.96
N ASP A 380 -46.37 13.76 23.52
CA ASP A 380 -47.60 14.00 22.73
C ASP A 380 -47.42 15.17 21.75
N GLU A 381 -46.53 16.13 22.06
CA GLU A 381 -46.17 17.23 21.15
C GLU A 381 -45.36 16.72 19.96
N PHE A 382 -44.46 15.76 20.18
CA PHE A 382 -43.69 15.11 19.11
C PHE A 382 -44.61 14.37 18.14
N GLU A 383 -45.53 13.52 18.63
CA GLU A 383 -46.42 12.74 17.74
C GLU A 383 -47.39 13.65 16.98
N ASP A 384 -47.93 14.70 17.61
CA ASP A 384 -48.77 15.69 16.93
C ASP A 384 -47.99 16.47 15.85
N ALA A 385 -46.75 16.87 16.17
CA ALA A 385 -45.89 17.58 15.23
C ALA A 385 -45.45 16.67 14.08
N PHE A 386 -45.15 15.39 14.38
CA PHE A 386 -44.82 14.37 13.40
C PHE A 386 -46.00 14.11 12.46
N ALA A 387 -47.22 13.94 12.97
CA ALA A 387 -48.41 13.70 12.14
C ALA A 387 -48.68 14.87 11.16
N LYS A 388 -48.55 16.12 11.63
CA LYS A 388 -48.67 17.32 10.79
C LYS A 388 -47.58 17.39 9.73
N TRP A 389 -46.33 17.14 10.12
CA TRP A 389 -45.20 17.12 9.20
C TRP A 389 -45.31 16.01 8.17
N HIS A 390 -45.63 14.79 8.60
CA HIS A 390 -45.82 13.61 7.77
C HIS A 390 -46.85 13.88 6.69
N LYS A 391 -48.02 14.43 7.05
CA LYS A 391 -49.06 14.80 6.08
C LYS A 391 -48.56 15.83 5.07
N SER A 392 -47.96 16.93 5.53
CA SER A 392 -47.42 18.00 4.66
C SER A 392 -46.36 17.50 3.69
N GLU A 393 -45.41 16.70 4.16
CA GLU A 393 -44.30 16.23 3.32
C GLU A 393 -44.70 15.04 2.45
N SER A 394 -45.65 14.19 2.86
CA SER A 394 -46.21 13.13 2.02
C SER A 394 -46.92 13.67 0.77
N GLU A 395 -47.54 14.85 0.87
CA GLU A 395 -48.19 15.52 -0.28
C GLU A 395 -47.16 16.05 -1.29
N LYS A 396 -45.94 16.36 -0.83
CA LYS A 396 -44.84 16.89 -1.67
C LYS A 396 -43.88 15.80 -2.16
N ALA A 397 -43.85 14.65 -1.48
CA ALA A 397 -42.91 13.57 -1.74
C ALA A 397 -43.09 13.01 -3.14
N THR A 398 -41.97 12.90 -3.86
CA THR A 398 -41.94 12.35 -5.21
C THR A 398 -41.43 10.91 -5.16
N LEU A 399 -42.12 10.00 -5.84
CA LEU A 399 -41.62 8.63 -6.00
C LEU A 399 -40.49 8.62 -7.03
N TRP A 400 -39.32 8.17 -6.61
CA TRP A 400 -38.13 8.03 -7.44
C TRP A 400 -37.79 6.56 -7.63
N LYS A 401 -37.49 6.17 -8.86
CA LYS A 401 -37.00 4.83 -9.22
C LYS A 401 -35.52 4.92 -9.57
N THR A 402 -34.68 4.14 -8.88
CA THR A 402 -33.26 4.01 -9.20
C THR A 402 -33.09 3.42 -10.60
N LEU A 403 -32.20 4.02 -11.39
CA LEU A 403 -31.87 3.56 -12.73
C LEU A 403 -30.56 2.79 -12.71
N LEU A 404 -30.58 1.57 -13.25
CA LEU A 404 -29.38 0.80 -13.51
C LEU A 404 -28.90 1.06 -14.94
N PRO A 405 -27.63 1.43 -15.15
CA PRO A 405 -27.11 1.66 -16.50
C PRO A 405 -27.04 0.34 -17.27
N THR A 406 -27.43 0.35 -18.54
CA THR A 406 -27.24 -0.79 -19.47
C THR A 406 -25.81 -0.89 -19.95
N SER A 407 -25.08 0.23 -19.96
CA SER A 407 -23.64 0.28 -20.15
C SER A 407 -23.09 1.58 -19.55
N MET A 408 -21.82 1.55 -19.16
CA MET A 408 -21.08 2.70 -18.66
C MET A 408 -19.76 2.80 -19.40
N LYS A 409 -19.33 4.02 -19.68
CA LYS A 409 -18.01 4.32 -20.23
C LYS A 409 -17.44 5.54 -19.51
N SER A 410 -16.14 5.58 -19.41
CA SER A 410 -15.38 6.75 -18.97
C SER A 410 -14.15 6.92 -19.85
N ASN A 411 -13.46 8.05 -19.69
CA ASN A 411 -12.16 8.29 -20.32
C ASN A 411 -11.02 7.52 -19.63
N LEU A 412 -10.99 7.50 -18.30
CA LEU A 412 -9.94 6.86 -17.51
C LEU A 412 -10.48 6.17 -16.23
N PRO A 413 -11.35 6.79 -15.41
CA PRO A 413 -11.86 6.16 -14.19
C PRO A 413 -12.59 4.84 -14.39
N LYS A 414 -12.34 3.83 -13.57
CA LYS A 414 -13.12 2.58 -13.62
C LYS A 414 -14.47 2.76 -12.91
N LEU A 415 -15.57 2.47 -13.60
CA LEU A 415 -16.93 2.57 -13.07
C LEU A 415 -17.51 1.18 -12.77
N GLU A 416 -18.03 0.98 -11.57
CA GLU A 416 -18.64 -0.28 -11.11
C GLU A 416 -20.03 -0.02 -10.51
N VAL A 417 -20.99 -0.90 -10.82
CA VAL A 417 -22.32 -0.85 -10.20
C VAL A 417 -22.29 -1.63 -8.90
N MET A 418 -22.72 -1.01 -7.82
CA MET A 418 -22.82 -1.59 -6.48
C MET A 418 -24.18 -2.27 -6.26
N ASP A 419 -24.27 -3.14 -5.24
CA ASP A 419 -25.50 -3.88 -4.91
C ASP A 419 -26.72 -2.98 -4.62
N ASP A 420 -26.49 -1.77 -4.10
CA ASP A 420 -27.53 -0.78 -3.81
C ASP A 420 -27.91 0.09 -5.04
N GLY A 421 -27.45 -0.30 -6.24
CA GLY A 421 -27.67 0.41 -7.50
C GLY A 421 -26.93 1.74 -7.62
N SER A 422 -26.04 2.08 -6.68
CA SER A 422 -25.09 3.18 -6.87
C SER A 422 -23.94 2.77 -7.78
N ILE A 423 -23.21 3.75 -8.31
CA ILE A 423 -22.04 3.59 -9.14
C ILE A 423 -20.85 4.10 -8.32
N TYR A 424 -19.79 3.29 -8.26
CA TYR A 424 -18.51 3.63 -7.67
C TYR A 424 -17.47 3.87 -8.76
N SER A 425 -16.69 4.94 -8.61
CA SER A 425 -15.61 5.34 -9.50
C SER A 425 -14.27 5.18 -8.78
N SER A 426 -13.36 4.43 -9.41
CA SER A 426 -12.05 4.04 -8.87
C SER A 426 -10.95 4.17 -9.94
N GLY A 427 -9.71 3.80 -9.59
CA GLY A 427 -8.57 3.82 -10.51
C GLY A 427 -8.05 5.23 -10.81
N ASP A 428 -7.42 5.43 -11.96
CA ASP A 428 -6.90 6.75 -12.31
C ASP A 428 -8.00 7.76 -12.65
N ALA A 429 -7.68 9.05 -12.51
CA ALA A 429 -8.58 10.16 -12.79
C ALA A 429 -7.82 11.30 -13.44
N THR A 430 -8.50 12.12 -14.23
CA THR A 430 -7.91 13.25 -14.94
C THR A 430 -8.53 14.57 -14.50
N LYS A 431 -7.92 15.69 -14.92
CA LYS A 431 -8.49 17.04 -14.71
C LYS A 431 -9.79 17.26 -15.50
N ARG A 432 -10.10 16.37 -16.45
CA ARG A 432 -11.30 16.38 -17.28
C ARG A 432 -11.86 14.97 -17.45
N ASP A 433 -12.60 14.50 -16.46
CA ASP A 433 -13.25 13.20 -16.52
C ASP A 433 -14.65 13.30 -17.11
N VAL A 434 -15.02 12.28 -17.89
CA VAL A 434 -16.35 12.17 -18.49
C VAL A 434 -16.92 10.80 -18.13
N TYR A 435 -18.10 10.76 -17.53
CA TYR A 435 -18.85 9.52 -17.31
C TYR A 435 -20.05 9.48 -18.24
N ASP A 436 -20.05 8.51 -19.15
CA ASP A 436 -21.14 8.24 -20.10
C ASP A 436 -21.94 7.02 -19.64
N LEU A 437 -23.19 7.26 -19.26
CA LEU A 437 -24.09 6.27 -18.69
C LEU A 437 -25.30 6.08 -19.62
N ASN A 438 -25.51 4.87 -20.12
CA ASN A 438 -26.65 4.56 -21.00
C ASN A 438 -27.75 3.86 -20.22
N PHE A 439 -29.01 4.21 -20.52
CA PHE A 439 -30.18 3.67 -19.86
C PHE A 439 -31.25 3.29 -20.88
N THR A 440 -32.10 2.34 -20.49
CA THR A 440 -33.35 2.01 -21.18
C THR A 440 -34.46 1.90 -20.16
N ILE A 441 -35.61 2.49 -20.45
CA ILE A 441 -36.72 2.63 -19.52
C ILE A 441 -38.04 2.25 -20.20
N ASP A 442 -38.98 1.76 -19.41
CA ASP A 442 -40.31 1.32 -19.85
C ASP A 442 -41.44 2.34 -19.54
N HIS A 443 -41.11 3.46 -18.92
CA HIS A 443 -42.04 4.53 -18.53
C HIS A 443 -41.47 5.92 -18.87
N PRO A 444 -42.29 6.97 -19.01
CA PRO A 444 -41.78 8.31 -19.32
C PRO A 444 -41.02 8.93 -18.13
N ILE A 445 -39.96 9.68 -18.41
CA ILE A 445 -39.20 10.44 -17.40
C ILE A 445 -39.50 11.92 -17.53
N THR A 446 -39.94 12.53 -16.43
CA THR A 446 -40.15 13.98 -16.33
C THR A 446 -39.02 14.68 -15.57
N ALA A 447 -38.29 13.97 -14.69
CA ALA A 447 -37.14 14.50 -13.98
C ALA A 447 -36.12 13.41 -13.60
N LEU A 448 -34.86 13.82 -13.48
CA LEU A 448 -33.75 12.99 -12.99
C LEU A 448 -33.26 13.50 -11.64
N ARG A 449 -32.71 12.59 -10.83
CA ARG A 449 -32.02 12.90 -9.57
C ARG A 449 -30.64 12.25 -9.58
N LEU A 450 -29.62 13.05 -9.32
CA LEU A 450 -28.25 12.61 -9.05
C LEU A 450 -28.02 12.68 -7.54
N GLU A 451 -27.84 11.54 -6.90
CA GLU A 451 -27.43 11.44 -5.51
C GLU A 451 -25.92 11.28 -5.47
N VAL A 452 -25.24 12.09 -4.66
CA VAL A 452 -23.80 11.98 -4.40
C VAL A 452 -23.63 11.44 -2.99
N LEU A 453 -22.92 10.32 -2.87
CA LEU A 453 -22.94 9.46 -1.68
C LEU A 453 -21.56 9.39 -1.03
N PRO A 454 -21.49 9.43 0.31
CA PRO A 454 -20.23 9.18 0.99
C PRO A 454 -19.86 7.70 0.91
N ASP A 455 -18.56 7.41 0.98
CA ASP A 455 -18.02 6.06 1.00
C ASP A 455 -16.66 6.10 1.71
N ASP A 456 -16.40 5.15 2.62
CA ASP A 456 -15.20 5.17 3.46
C ASP A 456 -13.90 4.97 2.66
N ARG A 457 -14.00 4.44 1.43
CA ARG A 457 -12.86 4.30 0.52
C ARG A 457 -12.48 5.60 -0.19
N LEU A 458 -13.33 6.64 -0.13
CA LEU A 458 -13.06 7.93 -0.77
C LEU A 458 -12.28 8.87 0.14
N PRO A 459 -11.46 9.78 -0.42
CA PRO A 459 -10.79 10.82 0.37
C PRO A 459 -11.79 11.58 1.26
N ASN A 460 -11.50 11.70 2.56
CA ASN A 460 -12.41 12.34 3.54
C ASN A 460 -13.87 11.83 3.46
N ARG A 461 -14.05 10.55 3.12
CA ARG A 461 -15.33 9.86 2.93
C ARG A 461 -16.18 10.41 1.76
N GLY A 462 -15.57 11.14 0.82
CA GLY A 462 -16.21 11.61 -0.41
C GLY A 462 -17.22 12.75 -0.19
N PRO A 463 -18.21 12.93 -1.09
CA PRO A 463 -18.59 12.03 -2.18
C PRO A 463 -17.70 12.12 -3.44
N GLY A 464 -16.75 13.03 -3.48
CA GLY A 464 -15.82 13.21 -4.59
C GLY A 464 -14.49 12.46 -4.42
N ARG A 465 -13.69 12.48 -5.49
CA ARG A 465 -12.40 11.77 -5.60
C ARG A 465 -11.19 12.68 -5.46
N CYS A 466 -11.38 13.98 -5.24
CA CYS A 466 -10.27 14.90 -5.09
C CYS A 466 -9.41 14.50 -3.88
N TYR A 467 -8.10 14.37 -4.06
CA TYR A 467 -7.18 13.87 -3.04
C TYR A 467 -6.03 14.81 -2.69
N TYR A 468 -5.35 15.43 -3.68
CA TYR A 468 -4.09 16.16 -3.43
C TYR A 468 -4.04 17.61 -3.96
N GLU A 469 -4.49 17.89 -5.19
CA GLU A 469 -4.49 19.27 -5.74
C GLU A 469 -5.64 20.15 -5.23
N GLY A 470 -6.73 19.53 -4.78
CA GLY A 470 -7.90 20.21 -4.27
C GLY A 470 -8.32 19.70 -2.90
N ARG A 471 -9.53 20.06 -2.47
CA ARG A 471 -10.03 19.68 -1.16
C ARG A 471 -10.35 18.19 -1.13
N LYS A 472 -9.70 17.45 -0.23
CA LYS A 472 -9.94 16.00 -0.03
C LYS A 472 -11.44 15.71 0.07
N GLY A 473 -11.94 14.85 -0.83
CA GLY A 473 -13.33 14.39 -0.87
C GLY A 473 -14.30 15.25 -1.66
N ASP A 474 -13.83 16.36 -2.24
CA ASP A 474 -14.65 17.24 -3.07
C ASP A 474 -14.76 16.72 -4.51
N PHE A 475 -15.79 17.18 -5.22
CA PHE A 475 -15.98 16.98 -6.66
C PHE A 475 -16.40 18.29 -7.32
N PHE A 476 -16.32 18.34 -8.65
CA PHE A 476 -16.81 19.46 -9.42
C PHE A 476 -17.51 18.97 -10.69
N LEU A 477 -18.84 18.91 -10.64
CA LEU A 477 -19.67 18.54 -11.80
C LEU A 477 -19.91 19.80 -12.64
N SER A 478 -19.21 19.91 -13.76
CA SER A 478 -19.33 21.06 -14.67
C SER A 478 -20.57 20.95 -15.52
N GLU A 479 -20.84 19.79 -16.12
CA GLU A 479 -22.01 19.58 -16.99
C GLU A 479 -22.70 18.24 -16.72
N PHE A 480 -24.04 18.25 -16.81
CA PHE A 480 -24.92 17.11 -16.81
C PHE A 480 -25.76 17.17 -18.09
N THR A 481 -25.44 16.32 -19.06
CA THR A 481 -26.15 16.32 -20.34
C THR A 481 -26.96 15.05 -20.54
N VAL A 482 -28.22 15.20 -20.95
CA VAL A 482 -29.11 14.08 -21.27
C VAL A 482 -29.38 14.05 -22.78
N LYS A 483 -29.13 12.91 -23.43
CA LYS A 483 -29.25 12.75 -24.90
C LYS A 483 -30.04 11.50 -25.27
N SER A 484 -30.75 11.52 -26.40
CA SER A 484 -31.22 10.32 -27.09
C SER A 484 -31.08 10.48 -28.60
N LYS A 485 -30.39 9.55 -29.28
CA LYS A 485 -30.15 9.57 -30.74
C LYS A 485 -29.79 10.98 -31.25
N ASP A 486 -28.83 11.63 -30.56
CA ASP A 486 -28.31 13.00 -30.78
C ASP A 486 -29.20 14.18 -30.37
N GLN A 487 -30.44 13.95 -29.91
CA GLN A 487 -31.28 15.00 -29.35
C GLN A 487 -30.97 15.25 -27.87
N LYS A 488 -30.54 16.47 -27.52
CA LYS A 488 -30.37 16.92 -26.13
C LYS A 488 -31.73 17.24 -25.48
N PHE A 489 -31.97 16.73 -24.27
CA PHE A 489 -33.09 17.13 -23.43
C PHE A 489 -32.68 18.31 -22.55
N ARG A 490 -33.47 19.39 -22.58
CA ARG A 490 -33.19 20.59 -21.77
C ARG A 490 -33.65 20.38 -20.34
N ILE A 491 -32.78 20.70 -19.39
CA ILE A 491 -33.07 20.75 -17.96
C ILE A 491 -33.76 22.08 -17.64
N SER A 492 -34.77 22.05 -16.77
CA SER A 492 -35.56 23.22 -16.36
C SER A 492 -35.54 23.35 -14.84
N ASN A 493 -35.08 24.49 -14.34
CA ASN A 493 -35.06 24.83 -12.91
C ASN A 493 -34.44 23.76 -12.01
N PRO A 494 -33.18 23.33 -12.26
CA PRO A 494 -32.52 22.36 -11.40
C PRO A 494 -32.35 22.90 -9.97
N SER A 495 -32.31 22.00 -9.01
CA SER A 495 -32.19 22.35 -7.58
C SER A 495 -31.32 21.33 -6.83
N SER A 496 -30.57 21.77 -5.83
CA SER A 496 -29.66 20.91 -5.04
C SER A 496 -29.85 21.11 -3.54
N THR A 497 -29.47 20.10 -2.74
CA THR A 497 -29.53 20.17 -1.26
C THR A 497 -28.55 21.18 -0.70
N TYR A 498 -27.40 21.26 -1.34
CA TYR A 498 -26.28 22.09 -0.95
C TYR A 498 -25.49 22.45 -2.20
N GLY A 499 -24.82 23.59 -2.20
CA GLY A 499 -23.98 24.02 -3.31
C GLY A 499 -22.96 25.03 -2.83
N LYS A 500 -21.70 24.63 -2.76
CA LYS A 500 -20.58 25.53 -2.44
C LYS A 500 -19.31 25.03 -3.13
N ILE A 501 -18.52 25.97 -3.65
CA ILE A 501 -17.14 25.72 -4.09
C ILE A 501 -16.17 26.30 -3.06
N SER A 502 -15.02 25.66 -2.91
CA SER A 502 -13.95 26.09 -2.00
C SER A 502 -13.41 27.49 -2.30
N ILE A 503 -13.26 27.82 -3.59
CA ILE A 503 -12.68 29.08 -4.08
C ILE A 503 -13.57 29.61 -5.21
N GLY A 504 -13.98 30.87 -5.12
CA GLY A 504 -14.88 31.53 -6.07
C GLY A 504 -16.34 31.66 -5.57
N SER A 505 -17.22 32.14 -6.44
CA SER A 505 -18.66 32.26 -6.19
C SER A 505 -19.44 31.35 -7.15
N GLY A 506 -20.57 30.80 -6.68
CA GLY A 506 -21.53 30.11 -7.54
C GLY A 506 -21.25 28.62 -7.76
N ALA A 507 -21.85 27.78 -6.91
CA ALA A 507 -21.98 26.34 -7.10
C ALA A 507 -23.46 25.95 -7.17
N SER A 508 -24.21 26.67 -8.01
CA SER A 508 -25.65 26.50 -8.13
C SER A 508 -25.99 25.24 -8.90
N ALA A 509 -27.14 24.64 -8.60
CA ALA A 509 -27.70 23.55 -9.40
C ALA A 509 -27.85 23.91 -10.89
N SER A 510 -28.07 25.18 -11.23
CA SER A 510 -28.21 25.64 -12.63
C SER A 510 -26.91 25.54 -13.43
N ASN A 511 -25.77 25.59 -12.75
CA ASN A 511 -24.46 25.61 -13.38
C ASN A 511 -24.17 24.32 -14.16
N VAL A 512 -24.71 23.18 -13.71
CA VAL A 512 -24.51 21.87 -14.37
C VAL A 512 -25.16 21.74 -15.76
N SER A 513 -25.74 22.82 -16.27
CA SER A 513 -26.49 22.83 -17.53
C SER A 513 -26.42 24.18 -18.25
N ASP A 514 -25.47 25.04 -17.88
CA ASP A 514 -25.33 26.38 -18.45
C ASP A 514 -24.42 26.41 -19.69
N GLY A 515 -23.70 25.32 -19.99
CA GLY A 515 -22.78 25.21 -21.12
C GLY A 515 -21.41 25.84 -20.85
N LEU A 516 -21.10 26.19 -19.60
CA LEU A 516 -19.85 26.82 -19.18
C LEU A 516 -19.06 25.84 -18.31
N GLY A 517 -18.06 25.16 -18.89
CA GLY A 517 -17.22 24.21 -18.16
C GLY A 517 -16.44 24.79 -16.96
N SER A 518 -16.33 26.12 -16.87
CA SER A 518 -15.73 26.83 -15.72
C SER A 518 -16.69 27.02 -14.53
N SER A 519 -17.98 26.78 -14.74
CA SER A 519 -19.01 26.76 -13.71
C SER A 519 -19.37 25.30 -13.41
N GLY A 520 -19.98 25.05 -12.25
CA GLY A 520 -20.39 23.70 -11.90
C GLY A 520 -21.03 23.61 -10.52
N TRP A 521 -21.28 22.38 -10.10
CA TRP A 521 -21.80 22.02 -8.80
C TRP A 521 -20.77 21.24 -7.98
N SER A 522 -20.67 21.58 -6.70
CA SER A 522 -19.76 21.00 -5.72
C SER A 522 -20.42 21.08 -4.34
N THR A 523 -20.05 20.15 -3.46
CA THR A 523 -20.52 20.10 -2.08
C THR A 523 -19.41 20.37 -1.07
N SER A 524 -18.43 21.19 -1.47
CA SER A 524 -17.28 21.58 -0.65
C SER A 524 -17.71 22.02 0.76
N GLY A 525 -17.13 21.40 1.80
CA GLY A 525 -17.50 21.62 3.20
C GLY A 525 -18.61 20.73 3.74
N GLN A 526 -19.14 19.80 2.93
CA GLN A 526 -20.06 18.73 3.36
C GLN A 526 -19.47 17.35 3.02
N GLU A 527 -18.15 17.21 3.11
CA GLU A 527 -17.49 15.93 2.93
C GLU A 527 -18.04 14.87 3.91
N GLY A 528 -18.13 13.62 3.47
CA GLY A 528 -18.72 12.53 4.23
C GLY A 528 -20.26 12.59 4.38
N LYS A 529 -20.94 13.50 3.66
CA LYS A 529 -22.41 13.60 3.69
C LYS A 529 -23.04 13.40 2.32
N ALA A 530 -24.18 12.71 2.32
CA ALA A 530 -24.99 12.55 1.13
C ALA A 530 -25.67 13.87 0.74
N ASN A 531 -25.59 14.20 -0.56
CA ASN A 531 -26.28 15.34 -1.16
C ASN A 531 -26.96 14.90 -2.44
N HIS A 532 -27.87 15.70 -2.97
CA HIS A 532 -28.47 15.38 -4.26
C HIS A 532 -28.87 16.61 -5.06
N LEU A 533 -28.95 16.39 -6.37
CA LEU A 533 -29.34 17.33 -7.40
C LEU A 533 -30.59 16.78 -8.10
N VAL A 534 -31.63 17.59 -8.23
CA VAL A 534 -32.87 17.28 -8.98
C VAL A 534 -32.90 18.14 -10.24
N MET A 535 -33.12 17.47 -11.38
CA MET A 535 -33.09 18.05 -12.73
C MET A 535 -34.39 17.72 -13.46
N PRO A 536 -35.42 18.56 -13.34
CA PRO A 536 -36.63 18.45 -14.16
C PRO A 536 -36.30 18.65 -15.64
N LEU A 537 -36.97 17.91 -16.52
CA LEU A 537 -36.81 18.04 -17.96
C LEU A 537 -37.91 18.95 -18.52
N GLN A 538 -37.53 19.83 -19.46
CA GLN A 538 -38.49 20.70 -20.14
C GLN A 538 -39.50 19.91 -20.98
N LYS A 539 -39.07 18.77 -21.53
CA LYS A 539 -39.91 17.79 -22.22
C LYS A 539 -39.62 16.41 -21.68
N PRO A 540 -40.64 15.57 -21.40
CA PRO A 540 -40.40 14.22 -20.91
C PRO A 540 -39.62 13.37 -21.93
N ILE A 541 -38.78 12.46 -21.43
CA ILE A 541 -38.24 11.36 -22.24
C ILE A 541 -39.38 10.33 -22.39
N PRO A 542 -39.79 9.95 -23.61
CA PRO A 542 -40.85 8.97 -23.81
C PRO A 542 -40.45 7.59 -23.28
N ALA A 543 -41.45 6.79 -22.87
CA ALA A 543 -41.26 5.38 -22.55
C ALA A 543 -40.59 4.61 -23.71
N ASN A 544 -39.84 3.57 -23.38
CA ASN A 544 -39.11 2.71 -24.33
C ASN A 544 -38.07 3.47 -25.18
N THR A 545 -37.60 4.62 -24.70
CA THR A 545 -36.53 5.39 -25.33
C THR A 545 -35.21 5.08 -24.64
N SER A 546 -34.20 4.62 -25.38
CA SER A 546 -32.83 4.58 -24.88
C SER A 546 -32.25 6.00 -24.85
N PHE A 547 -31.60 6.35 -23.75
CA PHE A 547 -30.98 7.66 -23.57
C PHE A 547 -29.66 7.53 -22.82
N SER A 548 -28.80 8.53 -22.95
CA SER A 548 -27.54 8.62 -22.24
C SER A 548 -27.51 9.84 -21.33
N ILE A 549 -26.79 9.70 -20.22
CA ILE A 549 -26.39 10.77 -19.31
C ILE A 549 -24.88 10.88 -19.39
N GLU A 550 -24.39 12.07 -19.74
CA GLU A 550 -22.98 12.43 -19.75
C GLU A 550 -22.73 13.37 -18.57
N LEU A 551 -21.82 12.97 -17.68
CA LEU A 551 -21.34 13.77 -16.55
C LEU A 551 -19.94 14.26 -16.87
N LEU A 552 -19.74 15.58 -16.93
CA LEU A 552 -18.43 16.19 -17.14
C LEU A 552 -17.90 16.76 -15.83
N PHE A 553 -16.69 16.34 -15.46
CA PHE A 553 -15.95 16.87 -14.32
C PHE A 553 -14.70 17.57 -14.85
N GLU A 554 -14.76 18.89 -15.03
CA GLU A 554 -13.68 19.67 -15.62
C GLU A 554 -13.24 20.80 -14.69
N ARG A 555 -11.99 20.74 -14.24
CA ARG A 555 -11.38 21.77 -13.39
C ARG A 555 -9.87 21.82 -13.61
N HIS A 556 -9.19 22.82 -13.06
CA HIS A 556 -7.72 22.91 -13.10
C HIS A 556 -7.00 21.85 -12.24
N PHE A 557 -7.76 20.99 -11.55
CA PHE A 557 -7.31 19.85 -10.77
C PHE A 557 -8.30 18.68 -10.86
N VAL A 558 -7.88 17.48 -10.48
CA VAL A 558 -8.73 16.27 -10.47
C VAL A 558 -9.87 16.40 -9.45
N ALA A 559 -11.12 16.38 -9.92
CA ALA A 559 -12.30 16.61 -9.08
C ALA A 559 -13.53 15.81 -9.55
N SER A 560 -13.34 14.56 -9.97
CA SER A 560 -14.44 13.70 -10.39
C SER A 560 -15.21 13.11 -9.21
N LEU A 561 -16.41 12.59 -9.48
CA LEU A 561 -17.31 12.04 -8.48
C LEU A 561 -16.93 10.59 -8.13
N GLY A 562 -17.00 10.24 -6.84
CA GLY A 562 -16.57 8.95 -6.31
C GLY A 562 -17.69 7.92 -6.24
N ARG A 563 -18.75 8.19 -5.45
CA ARG A 563 -19.93 7.31 -5.37
C ARG A 563 -21.20 8.11 -5.62
N PHE A 564 -22.06 7.59 -6.48
CA PHE A 564 -23.28 8.30 -6.87
C PHE A 564 -24.39 7.38 -7.35
N ARG A 565 -25.63 7.87 -7.38
CA ARG A 565 -26.78 7.13 -7.88
C ARG A 565 -27.64 8.00 -8.78
N ILE A 566 -28.12 7.43 -9.87
CA ILE A 566 -29.11 8.07 -10.74
C ILE A 566 -30.49 7.48 -10.45
N SER A 567 -31.47 8.35 -10.23
CA SER A 567 -32.87 7.98 -10.09
C SER A 567 -33.73 8.84 -11.02
N ALA A 568 -34.91 8.35 -11.39
CA ALA A 568 -35.84 9.07 -12.24
C ALA A 568 -37.28 9.01 -11.70
N THR A 569 -38.12 9.93 -12.17
CA THR A 569 -39.54 9.95 -11.86
C THR A 569 -40.37 10.30 -13.09
N SER A 570 -41.63 9.86 -13.09
CA SER A 570 -42.66 10.21 -14.07
C SER A 570 -43.66 11.23 -13.53
N SER A 571 -43.36 11.86 -12.39
CA SER A 571 -44.24 12.84 -11.73
C SER A 571 -44.57 14.01 -12.65
N ALA A 572 -45.86 14.37 -12.75
CA ALA A 572 -46.30 15.54 -13.50
C ALA A 572 -45.93 16.86 -12.79
N ASN A 573 -45.68 16.82 -11.48
CA ASN A 573 -45.22 17.96 -10.71
C ASN A 573 -43.72 18.12 -10.95
N GLN A 574 -43.25 19.29 -11.41
CA GLN A 574 -41.81 19.56 -11.54
C GLN A 574 -41.14 19.42 -10.17
N PRO A 575 -40.47 18.28 -9.88
CA PRO A 575 -40.03 18.01 -8.53
C PRO A 575 -38.84 18.91 -8.19
N ARG A 576 -38.71 19.25 -6.91
CA ARG A 576 -37.55 19.95 -6.38
C ARG A 576 -36.86 19.09 -5.34
N VAL A 577 -35.62 19.44 -5.06
CA VAL A 577 -34.82 18.85 -3.99
C VAL A 577 -35.59 18.79 -2.65
N SER A 578 -35.53 17.62 -2.01
CA SER A 578 -36.07 17.39 -0.68
C SER A 578 -35.02 17.69 0.40
N LYS A 579 -35.27 18.66 1.28
CA LYS A 579 -34.32 19.02 2.36
C LYS A 579 -34.25 18.00 3.50
N ILE A 580 -35.24 17.14 3.61
CA ILE A 580 -35.31 16.07 4.64
C ILE A 580 -34.44 14.85 4.28
N GLY A 581 -33.93 14.81 3.04
CA GLY A 581 -33.09 13.74 2.53
C GLY A 581 -33.86 12.71 1.70
N VAL A 582 -33.11 11.93 0.93
CA VAL A 582 -33.65 10.98 -0.06
C VAL A 582 -34.44 9.84 0.59
N GLU A 583 -33.94 9.29 1.70
CA GLU A 583 -34.58 8.17 2.39
C GLU A 583 -35.95 8.56 2.95
N ALA A 584 -36.05 9.70 3.63
CA ALA A 584 -37.33 10.19 4.13
C ALA A 584 -38.31 10.48 3.00
N GLU A 585 -37.85 11.11 1.90
CA GLU A 585 -38.69 11.35 0.71
C GLU A 585 -39.20 10.03 0.12
N HIS A 586 -38.35 9.01 0.03
CA HIS A 586 -38.76 7.70 -0.46
C HIS A 586 -39.86 7.10 0.41
N ILE A 587 -39.66 7.04 1.73
CA ILE A 587 -40.65 6.48 2.66
C ILE A 587 -41.98 7.25 2.57
N LEU A 588 -41.94 8.59 2.57
CA LEU A 588 -43.14 9.42 2.42
C LEU A 588 -43.85 9.18 1.08
N SER A 589 -43.10 8.91 0.01
CA SER A 589 -43.66 8.63 -1.32
C SER A 589 -44.41 7.29 -1.41
N LEU A 590 -44.13 6.35 -0.50
CA LEU A 590 -44.84 5.06 -0.40
C LEU A 590 -46.29 5.23 0.09
N LYS A 591 -46.60 6.33 0.78
CA LYS A 591 -47.94 6.63 1.32
C LYS A 591 -48.49 5.43 2.11
N GLU A 592 -49.67 4.92 1.74
CA GLU A 592 -50.33 3.79 2.40
C GLU A 592 -49.58 2.45 2.29
N THR A 593 -48.57 2.36 1.41
CA THR A 593 -47.76 1.15 1.24
C THR A 593 -46.54 1.08 2.17
N ALA A 594 -46.27 2.14 2.94
CA ALA A 594 -45.19 2.18 3.92
C ALA A 594 -45.41 1.14 5.03
N LYS A 595 -44.38 0.34 5.34
CA LYS A 595 -44.41 -0.66 6.40
C LYS A 595 -44.18 0.00 7.77
N SER A 596 -44.50 -0.73 8.85
CA SER A 596 -44.25 -0.26 10.22
C SER A 596 -42.79 0.14 10.46
N ARG A 597 -41.83 -0.63 9.93
CA ARG A 597 -40.40 -0.30 10.00
C ARG A 597 -40.05 1.02 9.30
N ASP A 598 -40.73 1.32 8.19
CA ASP A 598 -40.47 2.51 7.40
C ASP A 598 -40.98 3.75 8.16
N LEU A 599 -42.15 3.64 8.79
CA LEU A 599 -42.67 4.68 9.68
C LEU A 599 -41.81 4.91 10.93
N SER A 600 -41.17 3.85 11.45
CA SER A 600 -40.21 3.98 12.56
C SER A 600 -38.95 4.72 12.12
N ALA A 601 -38.38 4.37 10.97
CA ALA A 601 -37.23 5.08 10.41
C ALA A 601 -37.56 6.56 10.12
N LEU A 602 -38.75 6.83 9.59
CA LEU A 602 -39.22 8.18 9.29
C LEU A 602 -39.39 9.04 10.54
N ARG A 603 -39.84 8.46 11.67
CA ARG A 603 -39.88 9.16 12.97
C ARG A 603 -38.48 9.55 13.44
N SER A 604 -37.51 8.65 13.32
CA SER A 604 -36.12 8.95 13.68
C SER A 604 -35.55 10.07 12.82
N ILE A 605 -35.80 10.04 11.50
CA ILE A 605 -35.34 11.11 10.59
C ILE A 605 -36.03 12.45 10.92
N TYR A 606 -37.35 12.44 11.19
CA TYR A 606 -38.07 13.64 11.59
C TYR A 606 -37.52 14.23 12.90
N LEU A 607 -37.26 13.39 13.89
CA LEU A 607 -36.68 13.81 15.16
C LEU A 607 -35.35 14.54 14.94
N GLU A 608 -34.43 13.90 14.22
CA GLU A 608 -33.07 14.40 14.02
C GLU A 608 -33.04 15.67 13.15
N LYS A 609 -33.75 15.68 12.02
CA LYS A 609 -33.60 16.72 10.99
C LYS A 609 -34.62 17.84 11.06
N VAL A 610 -35.68 17.69 11.84
CA VAL A 610 -36.80 18.65 11.84
C VAL A 610 -37.21 19.04 13.24
N TYR A 611 -37.46 18.07 14.12
CA TYR A 611 -37.97 18.37 15.47
C TYR A 611 -36.91 19.05 16.34
N LEU A 612 -35.71 18.46 16.43
CA LEU A 612 -34.62 19.00 17.25
C LEU A 612 -34.07 20.32 16.70
N GLU A 613 -34.05 20.53 15.38
CA GLU A 613 -33.62 21.81 14.79
C GLU A 613 -34.57 22.97 15.14
N ARG A 614 -35.86 22.71 15.42
CA ARG A 614 -36.85 23.73 15.79
C ARG A 614 -36.72 24.20 17.24
N GLN A 615 -36.24 23.34 18.14
CA GLN A 615 -36.22 23.64 19.58
C GLN A 615 -34.96 24.38 20.04
N VAL A 616 -33.94 24.55 19.19
CA VAL A 616 -32.77 25.38 19.55
C VAL A 616 -33.15 26.85 19.38
N PRO A 617 -33.31 27.65 20.45
CA PRO A 617 -33.51 29.08 20.31
C PRO A 617 -32.20 29.67 19.78
N THR A 618 -32.27 30.40 18.67
CA THR A 618 -31.19 31.31 18.27
C THR A 618 -31.13 32.49 19.25
N HIS A 619 -30.65 32.25 20.47
CA HIS A 619 -30.06 33.32 21.26
C HIS A 619 -28.56 33.35 20.94
N PRO A 620 -28.00 34.50 20.54
CA PRO A 620 -26.57 34.68 20.57
C PRO A 620 -26.19 34.78 22.05
N ALA A 621 -26.05 33.63 22.72
CA ALA A 621 -25.30 33.58 23.95
C ALA A 621 -23.89 33.99 23.55
N THR A 622 -23.50 35.16 24.04
CA THR A 622 -22.19 35.76 23.95
C THR A 622 -21.14 34.67 24.12
N VAL A 623 -20.55 34.23 23.00
CA VAL A 623 -19.26 33.55 23.06
C VAL A 623 -18.34 34.63 23.62
N GLN A 624 -17.97 34.52 24.90
CA GLN A 624 -16.86 35.29 25.42
C GLN A 624 -15.64 34.86 24.61
N THR A 625 -15.34 35.63 23.56
CA THR A 625 -14.05 35.61 22.88
C THR A 625 -13.02 36.22 23.82
N ASN A 626 -12.69 35.51 24.89
CA ASN A 626 -11.42 35.75 25.59
C ASN A 626 -10.35 34.95 24.86
N THR A 627 -10.04 35.39 23.64
CA THR A 627 -8.81 35.02 22.96
C THR A 627 -8.19 36.30 22.43
N ARG A 628 -7.45 36.98 23.31
CA ARG A 628 -6.46 37.96 22.89
C ARG A 628 -5.36 37.16 22.21
N TRP A 629 -5.23 37.32 20.89
CA TRP A 629 -4.04 36.89 20.15
C TRP A 629 -2.84 37.70 20.66
N ILE A 630 -2.02 37.08 21.50
CA ILE A 630 -0.68 37.58 21.75
C ILE A 630 0.21 36.88 20.74
N TRP A 631 0.63 37.61 19.71
CA TRP A 631 1.73 37.20 18.84
C TRP A 631 3.01 37.20 19.66
N ASN A 632 3.45 36.01 20.08
CA ASN A 632 4.81 35.79 20.54
C ASN A 632 5.62 35.22 19.37
N ALA A 633 6.52 36.06 18.85
CA ALA A 633 7.56 35.60 17.95
C ALA A 633 8.43 34.56 18.69
N LYS A 634 8.52 33.35 18.09
CA LYS A 634 9.39 32.19 18.39
C LYS A 634 8.67 30.97 18.98
N GLY A 635 8.62 29.90 18.18
CA GLY A 635 8.57 28.50 18.65
C GLY A 635 7.35 27.71 18.20
N ASN A 636 7.48 26.96 17.11
CA ASN A 636 6.45 26.07 16.55
C ASN A 636 6.18 24.83 17.42
N ARG A 637 4.91 24.58 17.75
CA ARG A 637 4.28 23.24 17.85
C ARG A 637 2.78 23.35 17.56
N PRO A 638 2.17 22.52 16.69
CA PRO A 638 0.72 22.39 16.60
C PRO A 638 0.23 21.39 17.66
N GLN A 639 -0.69 21.80 18.53
CA GLN A 639 -1.57 20.86 19.22
C GLN A 639 -2.75 20.56 18.31
N GLU A 640 -2.95 19.29 17.99
CA GLU A 640 -4.17 18.77 17.40
C GLU A 640 -5.38 19.21 18.23
N THR A 641 -6.33 19.88 17.59
CA THR A 641 -7.63 20.16 18.20
C THR A 641 -8.70 19.46 17.36
N LEU A 642 -9.17 18.32 17.88
CA LEU A 642 -10.37 17.64 17.42
C LEU A 642 -11.55 18.61 17.55
N TYR A 643 -12.13 18.99 16.41
CA TYR A 643 -13.38 19.74 16.36
C TYR A 643 -14.56 18.79 16.32
N PHE A 644 -15.09 18.41 17.47
CA PHE A 644 -16.51 18.08 17.62
C PHE A 644 -16.95 18.34 19.07
N SER A 645 -17.74 19.40 19.27
CA SER A 645 -18.87 19.33 20.21
C SER A 645 -19.84 20.46 19.90
N LYS A 646 -20.93 20.13 19.19
CA LYS A 646 -22.22 20.67 19.62
C LYS A 646 -22.49 20.00 20.98
N GLN A 647 -22.37 20.76 22.06
CA GLN A 647 -22.88 20.33 23.36
C GLN A 647 -24.41 20.27 23.27
N PHE A 648 -25.00 19.14 23.65
CA PHE A 648 -26.43 18.96 23.90
C PHE A 648 -26.74 19.17 25.37
#